data_AF-A0A2W4PY56-F1
#
_entry.id   AF-A0A2W4PY56-F1
#
_cell.length_a   1.000
_cell.length_b   1.000
_cell.length_c   1.000
_cell.angle_alpha   90.00
_cell.angle_beta   90.00
_cell.angle_gamma   90.00
#
_symmetry.space_group_name_H-M   'P 1'
#
loop_
_entity.id
_entity.type
_entity.pdbx_description
1 polymer ?
#
loop_
_entity_poly.entity_id
_entity_poly.type
_entity_poly.pdbx_seq_one_letter_code
_entity_poly.pdbx_strand_id
1 'polypeptide(L)'
;FGKITFDVDERGEVGLLTRNIKIQASEDAAESFFGGHIMAMPSSKMYIAGVELTRMGQNLVLARYPVHWHLVGDAPGQYIKNAAIHDTYNRCVTVHGTNFLRIENNVTYNTVGHCFFLEDGIEHGNEYVRNLAIQTKCHTSKPCVPTNLAASGEHAQPRQGLAQAGQRAVSNGIADADVLLPSDNTVASFWITNPDNVYRDNVAAGSDANGFWLSLPEHPNGQFEGTEIARTVWPRRTPIREFKGNVAHSNYDGFMFDRNINQDNTFGVTGSSHIGLSNPADPNSQPVVAVFENLTSYKNRNGGIWGRGEMHVFRNVKLADNAIGYTHASGAGGRYDYTSQVVDSLFVGETENVGNPRTPEEKKYGRSLPKPMLPDFPIRGYEFYDYRHDVVNTTFVNYADNATREAGAISFLLYTSFGMSSNNAVEKVKFVNAKPVHFPRMELKWGNDISAGSWAYKTASFRDRDGSLGLGPNSYVLIHDGPNNSVAVDNEACQVKAKWNAAVCRGDIGRLSFIDGRGFAFGAVGRGASSGPRPEDLPPVKLSHKGRQFSIPVGTNVRAGTEIRVDTERTEMDLHVNELDAGSWVILQIAGFTKADSGTAVDSVEALRKATTTAYYKDKDALWVKLVSPGDDGRGAPGGGVRMKVSR
;
A
#
# COMPACT_ATOMS: atom_id res chain seq x y z
N PHE A 1 7.38 9.10 -29.99
CA PHE A 1 7.29 8.00 -29.00
C PHE A 1 6.18 8.33 -28.03
N GLY A 2 5.14 7.49 -27.94
CA GLY A 2 3.96 7.75 -27.11
C GLY A 2 2.97 8.79 -27.66
N LYS A 3 1.79 8.86 -27.04
CA LYS A 3 0.70 9.83 -27.27
C LYS A 3 -0.05 10.03 -25.96
N ILE A 4 -0.84 11.10 -25.87
CA ILE A 4 -1.79 11.25 -24.76
C ILE A 4 -2.97 10.31 -25.04
N THR A 5 -3.25 9.37 -24.14
CA THR A 5 -4.37 8.43 -24.26
C THR A 5 -5.22 8.46 -23.01
N PHE A 6 -6.54 8.52 -23.17
CA PHE A 6 -7.46 8.62 -22.03
C PHE A 6 -7.12 9.73 -21.02
N ASP A 7 -6.47 10.82 -21.47
CA ASP A 7 -5.94 11.91 -20.61
C ASP A 7 -4.68 11.55 -19.78
N VAL A 8 -4.03 10.42 -20.05
CA VAL A 8 -2.70 10.06 -19.54
C VAL A 8 -1.65 10.47 -20.56
N ASP A 9 -0.69 11.32 -20.17
CA ASP A 9 0.45 11.67 -21.03
C ASP A 9 1.54 10.61 -20.93
N GLU A 10 1.68 9.82 -21.98
CA GLU A 10 2.66 8.72 -22.06
C GLU A 10 3.69 8.96 -23.17
N ARG A 11 3.88 10.23 -23.58
CA ARG A 11 4.93 10.60 -24.53
C ARG A 11 6.30 10.29 -23.91
N GLY A 12 7.22 9.83 -24.75
CA GLY A 12 8.57 9.49 -24.30
C GLY A 12 9.33 10.72 -23.83
N GLU A 13 10.06 10.58 -22.73
CA GLU A 13 10.92 11.62 -22.19
C GLU A 13 12.12 11.89 -23.09
N VAL A 14 12.47 13.17 -23.26
CA VAL A 14 13.61 13.60 -24.07
C VAL A 14 14.45 14.59 -23.27
N GLY A 15 15.67 14.18 -22.92
CA GLY A 15 16.63 15.00 -22.19
C GLY A 15 17.92 15.20 -22.97
N LEU A 16 18.43 16.44 -23.03
CA LEU A 16 19.74 16.74 -23.61
C LEU A 16 20.85 16.46 -22.60
N LEU A 17 21.74 15.52 -22.93
CA LEU A 17 22.86 15.12 -22.06
C LEU A 17 24.10 15.99 -22.21
N THR A 18 24.26 16.73 -23.32
CA THR A 18 25.46 17.52 -23.56
C THR A 18 25.34 18.95 -23.06
N ARG A 19 26.44 19.52 -22.56
CA ARG A 19 26.56 20.94 -22.19
C ARG A 19 27.92 21.50 -22.61
N ASN A 20 28.04 22.83 -22.64
CA ASN A 20 29.28 23.50 -23.06
C ASN A 20 30.44 23.34 -22.06
N ILE A 21 30.13 23.14 -20.77
CA ILE A 21 31.11 22.86 -19.73
C ILE A 21 30.96 21.40 -19.35
N LYS A 22 31.99 20.60 -19.62
CA LYS A 22 32.02 19.16 -19.31
C LYS A 22 33.08 18.87 -18.26
N ILE A 23 32.67 18.25 -17.16
CA ILE A 23 33.54 17.79 -16.08
C ILE A 23 33.42 16.27 -16.02
N GLN A 24 34.56 15.58 -16.17
CA GLN A 24 34.60 14.12 -16.26
C GLN A 24 35.94 13.57 -15.79
N ALA A 25 35.94 12.33 -15.31
CA ALA A 25 37.18 11.56 -15.17
C ALA A 25 37.72 11.12 -16.54
N SER A 26 38.96 10.63 -16.57
CA SER A 26 39.55 9.96 -17.73
C SER A 26 38.76 8.70 -18.12
N GLU A 27 38.99 8.17 -19.32
CA GLU A 27 38.20 7.05 -19.87
C GLU A 27 38.43 5.73 -19.11
N ASP A 28 39.65 5.50 -18.62
CA ASP A 28 40.05 4.35 -17.81
C ASP A 28 39.30 4.24 -16.47
N ALA A 29 38.66 5.33 -16.01
CA ALA A 29 37.76 5.29 -14.86
C ALA A 29 36.58 4.31 -15.05
N ALA A 30 36.25 3.93 -16.30
CA ALA A 30 35.23 2.91 -16.58
C ALA A 30 35.65 1.49 -16.18
N GLU A 31 36.94 1.21 -16.02
CA GLU A 31 37.45 -0.10 -15.60
C GLU A 31 37.36 -0.27 -14.07
N SER A 32 37.64 0.81 -13.34
CA SER A 32 37.69 0.82 -11.87
C SER A 32 36.42 1.36 -11.22
N PHE A 33 35.55 2.04 -11.99
CA PHE A 33 34.41 2.81 -11.51
C PHE A 33 34.82 3.91 -10.49
N PHE A 34 36.03 4.44 -10.63
CA PHE A 34 36.60 5.48 -9.79
C PHE A 34 36.58 6.84 -10.52
N GLY A 35 35.45 7.55 -10.44
CA GLY A 35 35.25 8.82 -11.11
C GLY A 35 35.62 10.05 -10.27
N GLY A 36 35.50 11.22 -10.87
CA GLY A 36 35.63 12.51 -10.16
C GLY A 36 34.45 12.77 -9.23
N HIS A 37 34.61 13.65 -8.24
CA HIS A 37 33.53 14.06 -7.33
C HIS A 37 33.63 15.56 -7.00
N ILE A 38 32.48 16.19 -6.71
CA ILE A 38 32.40 17.60 -6.28
C ILE A 38 31.68 17.65 -4.94
N MET A 39 32.26 18.35 -3.96
CA MET A 39 31.71 18.43 -2.61
C MET A 39 31.82 19.86 -2.07
N ALA A 40 30.69 20.39 -1.58
CA ALA A 40 30.63 21.61 -0.79
C ALA A 40 30.69 21.22 0.69
N MET A 41 31.79 21.56 1.36
CA MET A 41 32.02 21.35 2.79
C MET A 41 31.29 22.42 3.63
N PRO A 42 31.19 22.30 4.97
CA PRO A 42 30.63 23.35 5.82
C PRO A 42 31.17 24.74 5.48
N SER A 43 30.30 25.76 5.49
CA SER A 43 30.57 27.15 5.09
C SER A 43 30.83 27.42 3.59
N SER A 44 30.88 26.38 2.75
CA SER A 44 31.04 26.55 1.31
C SER A 44 29.79 27.09 0.64
N LYS A 45 29.97 27.77 -0.49
CA LYS A 45 28.89 28.16 -1.40
C LYS A 45 29.11 27.54 -2.76
N MET A 46 28.11 26.81 -3.27
CA MET A 46 28.18 26.12 -4.55
C MET A 46 27.01 26.53 -5.45
N TYR A 47 27.34 26.91 -6.69
CA TYR A 47 26.39 27.36 -7.71
C TYR A 47 26.73 26.71 -9.04
N ILE A 48 25.97 25.68 -9.43
CA ILE A 48 26.22 24.90 -10.65
C ILE A 48 25.11 25.20 -11.65
N ALA A 49 25.48 25.67 -12.85
CA ALA A 49 24.51 25.91 -13.92
C ALA A 49 25.04 25.46 -15.28
N GLY A 50 24.26 24.67 -16.02
CA GLY A 50 24.57 24.34 -17.41
C GLY A 50 25.83 23.50 -17.60
N VAL A 51 26.11 22.59 -16.66
CA VAL A 51 27.31 21.71 -16.67
C VAL A 51 26.91 20.28 -17.02
N GLU A 52 27.74 19.59 -17.80
CA GLU A 52 27.70 18.14 -18.04
C GLU A 52 28.69 17.45 -17.10
N LEU A 53 28.20 16.46 -16.35
CA LEU A 53 28.96 15.64 -15.41
C LEU A 53 28.85 14.18 -15.83
N THR A 54 29.98 13.56 -16.21
CA THR A 54 29.99 12.15 -16.65
C THR A 54 31.25 11.41 -16.21
N ARG A 55 31.15 10.08 -16.01
CA ARG A 55 32.20 9.28 -15.31
C ARG A 55 32.57 9.90 -13.96
N MET A 56 31.53 10.29 -13.22
CA MET A 56 31.62 10.92 -11.90
C MET A 56 31.05 10.00 -10.82
N GLY A 57 31.44 10.24 -9.57
CA GLY A 57 31.19 9.37 -8.43
C GLY A 57 32.21 8.23 -8.36
N GLN A 58 32.42 7.70 -7.16
CA GLN A 58 33.29 6.53 -6.94
C GLN A 58 32.45 5.40 -6.39
N ASN A 59 32.37 4.29 -7.13
CA ASN A 59 31.59 3.12 -6.75
C ASN A 59 32.04 2.58 -5.40
N LEU A 60 31.09 2.28 -4.51
CA LEU A 60 31.34 1.75 -3.16
C LEU A 60 32.26 2.62 -2.27
N VAL A 61 32.37 3.92 -2.55
CA VAL A 61 33.04 4.88 -1.66
C VAL A 61 32.04 5.90 -1.13
N LEU A 62 31.85 5.93 0.19
CA LEU A 62 30.96 6.89 0.86
C LEU A 62 31.40 8.33 0.58
N ALA A 63 30.42 9.23 0.47
CA ALA A 63 30.62 10.66 0.27
C ALA A 63 31.42 11.04 -1.01
N ARG A 64 31.46 10.19 -2.03
CA ARG A 64 32.13 10.45 -3.32
C ARG A 64 31.13 10.38 -4.47
N TYR A 65 30.43 11.50 -4.68
CA TYR A 65 29.32 11.63 -5.64
C TYR A 65 29.59 12.74 -6.67
N PRO A 66 28.92 12.74 -7.84
CA PRO A 66 29.08 13.81 -8.83
C PRO A 66 28.90 15.21 -8.23
N VAL A 67 27.88 15.40 -7.38
CA VAL A 67 27.64 16.63 -6.64
C VAL A 67 27.14 16.31 -5.23
N HIS A 68 27.77 16.88 -4.21
CA HIS A 68 27.43 16.66 -2.80
C HIS A 68 27.45 17.97 -2.01
N TRP A 69 26.30 18.41 -1.48
CA TRP A 69 26.26 19.38 -0.39
C TRP A 69 26.39 18.65 0.93
N HIS A 70 27.55 18.78 1.59
CA HIS A 70 27.87 18.07 2.81
C HIS A 70 27.90 19.04 3.99
N LEU A 71 26.82 19.03 4.78
CA LEU A 71 26.68 19.75 6.05
C LEU A 71 26.85 21.27 5.91
N VAL A 72 26.31 21.85 4.83
CA VAL A 72 26.37 23.29 4.61
C VAL A 72 25.45 24.05 5.58
N GLY A 73 24.46 23.38 6.18
CA GLY A 73 23.40 24.02 6.94
C GLY A 73 22.42 24.71 5.99
N ASP A 74 22.07 25.95 6.28
CA ASP A 74 21.16 26.70 5.42
C ASP A 74 21.88 27.19 4.15
N ALA A 75 21.37 26.75 3.00
CA ALA A 75 21.92 27.05 1.68
C ALA A 75 20.98 27.89 0.78
N PRO A 76 20.25 28.90 1.29
CA PRO A 76 19.34 29.67 0.47
C PRO A 76 20.08 30.34 -0.70
N GLY A 77 19.52 30.18 -1.90
CA GLY A 77 20.08 30.71 -3.14
C GLY A 77 21.21 29.88 -3.75
N GLN A 78 21.73 28.85 -3.06
CA GLN A 78 22.60 27.85 -3.69
C GLN A 78 21.79 26.94 -4.61
N TYR A 79 22.43 26.41 -5.66
CA TYR A 79 21.73 25.59 -6.62
C TYR A 79 22.60 24.66 -7.46
N ILE A 80 21.96 23.64 -8.00
CA ILE A 80 22.32 23.02 -9.28
C ILE A 80 21.13 23.13 -10.24
N LYS A 81 21.35 23.74 -11.40
CA LYS A 81 20.30 23.91 -12.41
C LYS A 81 20.74 23.68 -13.84
N ASN A 82 19.83 23.19 -14.68
CA ASN A 82 20.07 22.99 -16.11
C ASN A 82 21.28 22.09 -16.41
N ALA A 83 21.67 21.23 -15.47
CA ALA A 83 22.82 20.34 -15.62
C ALA A 83 22.41 19.03 -16.29
N ALA A 84 23.40 18.34 -16.85
CA ALA A 84 23.28 16.95 -17.29
C ALA A 84 24.23 16.09 -16.45
N ILE A 85 23.73 15.02 -15.83
CA ILE A 85 24.51 14.13 -14.96
C ILE A 85 24.29 12.70 -15.41
N HIS A 86 25.28 12.09 -16.08
CA HIS A 86 25.04 10.79 -16.71
C HIS A 86 26.27 9.88 -16.70
N ASP A 87 26.02 8.57 -16.78
CA ASP A 87 27.05 7.54 -16.69
C ASP A 87 27.88 7.71 -15.41
N THR A 88 27.18 7.76 -14.28
CA THR A 88 27.78 7.94 -12.95
C THR A 88 28.04 6.58 -12.30
N TYR A 89 29.07 6.53 -11.45
CA TYR A 89 29.42 5.33 -10.71
C TYR A 89 28.86 5.33 -9.28
N ASN A 90 28.31 6.47 -8.81
CA ASN A 90 27.69 6.58 -7.49
C ASN A 90 26.84 7.86 -7.36
N ARG A 91 25.51 7.70 -7.25
CA ARG A 91 24.46 8.72 -7.09
C ARG A 91 24.47 9.78 -8.20
N CYS A 92 23.67 10.83 -8.01
CA CYS A 92 23.70 12.06 -8.82
C CYS A 92 23.98 13.27 -7.92
N VAL A 93 22.95 13.75 -7.22
CA VAL A 93 23.00 14.92 -6.34
C VAL A 93 22.65 14.45 -4.93
N THR A 94 23.62 14.57 -4.03
CA THR A 94 23.44 14.26 -2.61
C THR A 94 23.32 15.54 -1.79
N VAL A 95 22.30 15.59 -0.95
CA VAL A 95 22.07 16.67 0.03
C VAL A 95 22.10 16.04 1.41
N HIS A 96 23.08 16.42 2.20
CA HIS A 96 23.32 15.91 3.54
C HIS A 96 23.45 17.08 4.51
N GLY A 97 22.59 17.14 5.53
CA GLY A 97 22.61 18.19 6.55
C GLY A 97 22.51 19.60 5.97
N THR A 98 21.79 19.74 4.85
CA THR A 98 21.69 20.98 4.08
C THR A 98 20.23 21.30 3.78
N ASN A 99 19.86 22.56 3.99
CA ASN A 99 18.49 23.06 3.93
C ASN A 99 18.33 24.16 2.88
N PHE A 100 17.10 24.39 2.43
CA PHE A 100 16.74 25.51 1.53
C PHE A 100 17.52 25.54 0.19
N LEU A 101 18.04 24.40 -0.26
CA LEU A 101 18.75 24.24 -1.53
C LEU A 101 17.78 24.13 -2.71
N ARG A 102 18.19 24.64 -3.88
CA ARG A 102 17.43 24.47 -5.13
C ARG A 102 18.10 23.51 -6.12
N ILE A 103 17.39 22.45 -6.50
CA ILE A 103 17.79 21.44 -7.47
C ILE A 103 16.77 21.45 -8.61
N GLU A 104 17.12 22.06 -9.73
CA GLU A 104 16.13 22.41 -10.76
C GLU A 104 16.52 22.04 -12.19
N ASN A 105 15.58 21.47 -12.95
CA ASN A 105 15.70 21.28 -14.39
C ASN A 105 16.98 20.54 -14.81
N ASN A 106 17.39 19.55 -14.02
CA ASN A 106 18.53 18.71 -14.32
C ASN A 106 18.07 17.43 -15.05
N VAL A 107 18.88 16.96 -15.98
CA VAL A 107 18.68 15.68 -16.67
C VAL A 107 19.70 14.69 -16.14
N THR A 108 19.25 13.52 -15.71
CA THR A 108 20.13 12.42 -15.32
C THR A 108 19.85 11.17 -16.13
N TYR A 109 20.91 10.42 -16.46
CA TYR A 109 20.80 9.21 -17.27
C TYR A 109 21.84 8.16 -16.89
N ASN A 110 21.43 6.90 -16.79
CA ASN A 110 22.34 5.77 -16.54
C ASN A 110 23.20 5.97 -15.28
N THR A 111 22.54 6.14 -14.14
CA THR A 111 23.17 6.49 -12.86
C THR A 111 23.15 5.29 -11.92
N VAL A 112 24.17 5.12 -11.08
CA VAL A 112 24.24 3.99 -10.12
C VAL A 112 23.94 4.48 -8.70
N GLY A 113 23.14 3.75 -7.92
CA GLY A 113 22.71 4.16 -6.58
C GLY A 113 21.64 5.26 -6.61
N HIS A 114 21.11 5.65 -5.44
CA HIS A 114 20.01 6.62 -5.38
C HIS A 114 20.42 7.95 -6.06
N CYS A 115 19.67 8.42 -7.05
CA CYS A 115 20.13 9.51 -7.89
C CYS A 115 20.04 10.88 -7.16
N PHE A 116 18.83 11.36 -6.88
CA PHE A 116 18.60 12.50 -6.00
C PHE A 116 18.41 11.98 -4.58
N PHE A 117 19.34 12.27 -3.67
CA PHE A 117 19.47 11.59 -2.38
C PHE A 117 19.51 12.57 -1.21
N LEU A 118 18.56 12.42 -0.28
CA LEU A 118 18.61 12.99 1.07
C LEU A 118 19.20 11.97 2.05
N GLU A 119 20.19 12.35 2.84
CA GLU A 119 20.97 11.39 3.63
C GLU A 119 20.31 11.07 4.98
N ASP A 120 20.15 12.05 5.86
CA ASP A 120 19.93 11.78 7.29
C ASP A 120 18.51 12.11 7.80
N GLY A 121 17.62 12.63 6.95
CA GLY A 121 16.23 12.93 7.31
C GLY A 121 16.07 14.24 8.10
N ILE A 122 17.13 15.02 8.25
CA ILE A 122 17.08 16.38 8.81
C ILE A 122 16.86 17.44 7.73
N GLU A 123 17.19 17.13 6.47
CA GLU A 123 17.23 18.06 5.36
C GLU A 123 15.83 18.57 5.02
N HIS A 124 15.64 19.88 5.13
CA HIS A 124 14.33 20.49 4.92
C HIS A 124 14.41 21.77 4.10
N GLY A 125 13.27 22.20 3.54
CA GLY A 125 13.19 23.44 2.76
C GLY A 125 13.75 23.31 1.35
N ASN A 126 14.27 22.16 0.96
CA ASN A 126 14.88 21.97 -0.35
C ASN A 126 13.80 21.86 -1.44
N GLU A 127 14.15 22.33 -2.63
CA GLU A 127 13.27 22.35 -3.80
C GLU A 127 13.83 21.47 -4.91
N TYR A 128 13.12 20.38 -5.22
CA TYR A 128 13.37 19.51 -6.37
C TYR A 128 12.31 19.80 -7.43
N VAL A 129 12.70 20.54 -8.47
CA VAL A 129 11.75 21.09 -9.45
C VAL A 129 12.14 20.71 -10.87
N ARG A 130 11.23 20.07 -11.62
CA ARG A 130 11.42 19.76 -13.06
C ARG A 130 12.67 18.93 -13.37
N ASN A 131 13.15 18.09 -12.45
CA ASN A 131 14.26 17.19 -12.73
C ASN A 131 13.78 15.94 -13.46
N LEU A 132 14.55 15.49 -14.44
CA LEU A 132 14.31 14.27 -15.21
C LEU A 132 15.38 13.25 -14.84
N ALA A 133 14.97 12.14 -14.21
CA ALA A 133 15.84 11.02 -13.91
C ALA A 133 15.48 9.81 -14.77
N ILE A 134 16.44 9.33 -15.57
CA ILE A 134 16.26 8.18 -16.46
C ILE A 134 17.27 7.09 -16.10
N GLN A 135 16.81 5.84 -15.97
CA GLN A 135 17.68 4.67 -15.83
C GLN A 135 18.59 4.74 -14.59
N THR A 136 18.00 4.77 -13.41
CA THR A 136 18.72 4.62 -12.13
C THR A 136 18.87 3.16 -11.77
N LYS A 137 20.11 2.70 -11.65
CA LYS A 137 20.49 1.30 -11.47
C LYS A 137 21.02 1.01 -10.07
N CYS A 138 20.84 -0.21 -9.59
CA CYS A 138 21.39 -0.62 -8.29
C CYS A 138 22.93 -0.75 -8.34
N HIS A 139 23.46 -1.25 -9.46
CA HIS A 139 24.90 -1.49 -9.62
C HIS A 139 25.42 -1.05 -10.99
N THR A 140 26.74 -0.95 -11.11
CA THR A 140 27.43 -0.68 -12.38
C THR A 140 27.28 -1.83 -13.38
N SER A 141 27.45 -3.07 -12.93
CA SER A 141 27.60 -4.25 -13.80
C SER A 141 26.82 -5.51 -13.40
N LYS A 142 26.21 -5.57 -12.20
CA LYS A 142 25.48 -6.75 -11.71
C LYS A 142 23.97 -6.52 -11.60
N PRO A 143 23.14 -7.58 -11.62
CA PRO A 143 21.70 -7.45 -11.42
C PRO A 143 21.37 -6.90 -10.03
N CYS A 144 20.27 -6.16 -9.92
CA CYS A 144 19.73 -5.68 -8.66
C CYS A 144 19.12 -6.84 -7.84
N VAL A 145 19.26 -6.81 -6.50
CA VAL A 145 18.61 -7.76 -5.57
C VAL A 145 17.70 -7.01 -4.59
N PRO A 146 16.51 -6.56 -5.03
CA PRO A 146 15.68 -5.66 -4.25
C PRO A 146 14.85 -6.35 -3.18
N THR A 147 14.54 -5.58 -2.14
CA THR A 147 13.57 -5.98 -1.11
C THR A 147 12.21 -5.41 -1.49
N ASN A 148 11.48 -6.14 -2.33
CA ASN A 148 10.17 -5.77 -2.85
C ASN A 148 9.03 -6.63 -2.28
N LEU A 149 7.84 -6.03 -2.14
CA LEU A 149 6.62 -6.81 -1.92
C LEU A 149 6.05 -7.32 -3.25
N ALA A 150 6.74 -8.30 -3.83
CA ALA A 150 6.36 -8.95 -5.09
C ALA A 150 5.31 -10.05 -4.87
N ALA A 151 4.63 -10.44 -5.96
CA ALA A 151 3.80 -11.63 -5.96
C ALA A 151 4.67 -12.89 -5.72
N SER A 152 4.10 -13.90 -5.07
CA SER A 152 4.85 -15.10 -4.67
C SER A 152 5.57 -15.83 -5.79
N GLY A 153 4.95 -15.87 -6.97
CA GLY A 153 5.53 -16.50 -8.15
C GLY A 153 6.62 -15.69 -8.83
N GLU A 154 6.92 -14.46 -8.38
CA GLU A 154 8.05 -13.68 -8.86
C GLU A 154 9.37 -14.02 -8.13
N HIS A 155 9.31 -14.81 -7.06
CA HIS A 155 10.51 -15.21 -6.32
C HIS A 155 11.09 -16.52 -6.86
N ALA A 156 12.40 -16.55 -7.12
CA ALA A 156 13.13 -17.72 -7.60
C ALA A 156 13.18 -18.89 -6.60
N GLN A 157 12.78 -18.69 -5.34
CA GLN A 157 12.69 -19.74 -4.33
C GLN A 157 11.24 -19.96 -3.85
N PRO A 158 10.77 -21.21 -3.71
CA PRO A 158 9.42 -21.52 -3.26
C PRO A 158 9.16 -20.96 -1.85
N ARG A 159 8.09 -20.16 -1.71
CA ARG A 159 7.64 -19.57 -0.43
C ARG A 159 7.25 -20.58 0.66
N GLN A 160 7.20 -21.89 0.38
CA GLN A 160 6.75 -22.92 1.32
C GLN A 160 7.66 -23.11 2.55
N GLY A 161 8.89 -22.59 2.55
CA GLY A 161 9.76 -22.55 3.74
C GLY A 161 9.66 -21.27 4.59
N LEU A 162 8.93 -20.25 4.13
CA LEU A 162 8.95 -18.89 4.71
C LEU A 162 7.86 -18.62 5.76
N ALA A 163 7.01 -19.61 6.07
CA ALA A 163 5.98 -19.45 7.11
C ALA A 163 6.54 -19.38 8.55
N GLN A 164 7.79 -19.84 8.77
CA GLN A 164 8.44 -19.82 10.09
C GLN A 164 9.42 -18.66 10.28
N ALA A 165 9.90 -18.04 9.20
CA ALA A 165 10.73 -16.86 9.25
C ALA A 165 9.92 -15.71 8.65
N GLY A 166 9.22 -14.94 9.49
CA GLY A 166 8.51 -13.73 9.04
C GLY A 166 9.37 -12.91 8.08
N GLN A 167 8.73 -12.17 7.17
CA GLN A 167 9.23 -11.43 5.97
C GLN A 167 10.72 -10.94 5.89
N ARG A 168 11.48 -10.97 6.98
CA ARG A 168 12.93 -10.78 7.11
C ARG A 168 13.84 -11.78 6.38
N ALA A 169 13.34 -12.91 5.86
CA ALA A 169 14.20 -14.00 5.33
C ALA A 169 14.03 -14.32 3.83
N VAL A 170 13.60 -13.37 3.00
CA VAL A 170 13.90 -13.44 1.56
C VAL A 170 15.30 -12.84 1.42
N SER A 171 16.24 -13.52 0.75
CA SER A 171 17.61 -13.05 0.50
C SER A 171 17.59 -11.58 0.07
N ASN A 172 17.79 -10.68 1.03
CA ASN A 172 17.56 -9.27 0.87
C ASN A 172 18.94 -8.64 0.65
N GLY A 173 19.13 -7.96 -0.48
CA GLY A 173 20.39 -7.26 -0.79
C GLY A 173 20.78 -6.15 0.21
N ILE A 174 20.04 -6.03 1.32
CA ILE A 174 20.24 -5.19 2.50
C ILE A 174 21.61 -5.46 3.16
N ALA A 175 22.08 -6.70 3.18
CA ALA A 175 23.37 -7.08 3.78
C ALA A 175 24.44 -7.48 2.75
N ASP A 176 24.25 -7.11 1.48
CA ASP A 176 25.23 -7.38 0.41
C ASP A 176 26.52 -6.59 0.67
N ALA A 177 27.68 -7.18 0.39
CA ALA A 177 28.96 -6.50 0.52
C ALA A 177 29.18 -5.43 -0.57
N ASP A 178 28.45 -5.52 -1.69
CA ASP A 178 28.57 -4.60 -2.82
C ASP A 178 27.47 -3.50 -2.80
N VAL A 179 27.08 -3.03 -1.62
CA VAL A 179 26.24 -1.84 -1.43
C VAL A 179 26.86 -0.88 -0.42
N LEU A 180 26.64 0.44 -0.57
CA LEU A 180 27.06 1.43 0.43
C LEU A 180 26.04 1.54 1.56
N LEU A 181 24.77 1.57 1.18
CA LEU A 181 23.64 1.56 2.09
C LEU A 181 22.80 0.32 1.82
N PRO A 182 22.18 -0.28 2.85
CA PRO A 182 21.26 -1.40 2.66
C PRO A 182 20.18 -1.14 1.60
N SER A 183 19.77 0.12 1.41
CA SER A 183 18.76 0.55 0.44
C SER A 183 19.24 0.60 -1.02
N ASP A 184 20.55 0.61 -1.29
CA ASP A 184 21.08 0.78 -2.66
C ASP A 184 20.72 -0.40 -3.58
N ASN A 185 20.45 -1.58 -2.99
CA ASN A 185 19.91 -2.74 -3.70
C ASN A 185 18.41 -2.62 -3.99
N THR A 186 17.74 -1.55 -3.55
CA THR A 186 16.33 -1.22 -3.83
C THR A 186 16.24 0.24 -4.28
N VAL A 187 17.12 0.61 -5.23
CA VAL A 187 17.43 1.99 -5.61
C VAL A 187 16.19 2.85 -5.94
N ALA A 188 16.34 4.16 -5.81
CA ALA A 188 15.31 5.13 -6.19
C ALA A 188 15.90 6.26 -7.03
N SER A 189 15.14 6.76 -8.01
CA SER A 189 15.52 8.00 -8.70
C SER A 189 15.48 9.19 -7.74
N PHE A 190 14.46 9.24 -6.88
CA PHE A 190 14.34 10.21 -5.80
C PHE A 190 14.21 9.47 -4.47
N TRP A 191 15.25 9.53 -3.65
CA TRP A 191 15.27 9.00 -2.29
C TRP A 191 15.04 10.14 -1.30
N ILE A 192 13.96 10.04 -0.54
CA ILE A 192 13.40 11.13 0.27
C ILE A 192 13.25 10.67 1.71
N THR A 193 14.00 11.28 2.62
CA THR A 193 14.01 10.94 4.06
C THR A 193 13.34 12.01 4.94
N ASN A 194 12.93 13.14 4.36
CA ASN A 194 12.22 14.19 5.08
C ASN A 194 11.09 14.77 4.21
N PRO A 195 9.83 14.75 4.68
CA PRO A 195 8.69 15.22 3.89
C PRO A 195 8.59 16.75 3.78
N ASP A 196 9.38 17.49 4.58
CA ASP A 196 9.44 18.94 4.54
C ASP A 196 10.34 19.42 3.39
N ASN A 197 10.06 18.99 2.16
CA ASN A 197 10.74 19.40 0.93
C ASN A 197 9.72 19.48 -0.22
N VAL A 198 10.05 20.24 -1.27
CA VAL A 198 9.17 20.39 -2.44
C VAL A 198 9.61 19.43 -3.55
N TYR A 199 8.70 18.59 -4.02
CA TYR A 199 8.87 17.76 -5.21
C TYR A 199 7.82 18.13 -6.25
N ARG A 200 8.23 18.95 -7.23
CA ARG A 200 7.33 19.52 -8.23
C ARG A 200 7.75 19.19 -9.65
N ASP A 201 6.83 18.64 -10.43
CA ASP A 201 6.98 18.41 -11.87
C ASP A 201 8.22 17.58 -12.24
N ASN A 202 8.69 16.70 -11.35
CA ASN A 202 9.83 15.83 -11.62
C ASN A 202 9.39 14.55 -12.35
N VAL A 203 10.31 13.94 -13.08
CA VAL A 203 10.09 12.69 -13.79
C VAL A 203 11.08 11.63 -13.32
N ALA A 204 10.57 10.45 -12.95
CA ALA A 204 11.36 9.27 -12.63
C ALA A 204 11.01 8.13 -13.61
N ALA A 205 11.94 7.85 -14.53
CA ALA A 205 11.72 6.95 -15.65
C ALA A 205 12.73 5.80 -15.66
N GLY A 206 12.28 4.56 -15.51
CA GLY A 206 13.12 3.39 -15.75
C GLY A 206 14.13 3.08 -14.64
N SER A 207 13.83 3.38 -13.38
CA SER A 207 14.65 2.89 -12.26
C SER A 207 14.49 1.38 -12.10
N ASP A 208 15.58 0.69 -11.72
CA ASP A 208 15.59 -0.75 -11.43
C ASP A 208 14.56 -1.14 -10.34
N ALA A 209 14.29 -0.24 -9.38
CA ALA A 209 13.31 -0.45 -8.32
C ALA A 209 12.28 0.70 -8.25
N ASN A 210 12.59 1.78 -7.56
CA ASN A 210 11.59 2.82 -7.25
C ASN A 210 11.78 4.07 -8.10
N GLY A 211 10.69 4.66 -8.60
CA GLY A 211 10.74 6.01 -9.15
C GLY A 211 11.00 7.03 -8.04
N PHE A 212 10.00 7.22 -7.19
CA PHE A 212 10.10 7.99 -5.95
C PHE A 212 10.02 7.06 -4.74
N TRP A 213 10.89 7.24 -3.76
CA TRP A 213 10.82 6.53 -2.48
C TRP A 213 10.88 7.50 -1.31
N LEU A 214 9.73 7.70 -0.67
CA LEU A 214 9.58 8.43 0.59
C LEU A 214 9.76 7.45 1.75
N SER A 215 10.97 7.36 2.28
CA SER A 215 11.39 6.45 3.36
C SER A 215 11.80 7.26 4.58
N LEU A 216 10.89 7.42 5.54
CA LEU A 216 11.04 8.41 6.60
C LEU A 216 11.58 7.76 7.89
N PRO A 217 12.73 8.18 8.43
CA PRO A 217 13.14 7.76 9.76
C PRO A 217 12.26 8.41 10.84
N GLU A 218 12.22 7.84 12.04
CA GLU A 218 11.47 8.43 13.16
C GLU A 218 12.10 9.73 13.66
N HIS A 219 13.43 9.73 13.74
CA HIS A 219 14.31 10.85 13.99
C HIS A 219 15.48 10.79 13.01
N PRO A 220 16.16 11.92 12.72
CA PRO A 220 17.34 11.89 11.88
C PRO A 220 18.36 10.82 12.32
N ASN A 221 18.91 10.11 11.35
CA ASN A 221 19.91 9.04 11.51
C ASN A 221 21.31 9.54 11.11
N GLY A 222 22.24 8.61 10.92
CA GLY A 222 23.57 8.90 10.38
C GLY A 222 24.36 9.88 11.24
N GLN A 223 24.88 10.94 10.63
CA GLN A 223 25.70 11.93 11.32
C GLN A 223 24.92 12.78 12.33
N PHE A 224 23.60 12.88 12.18
CA PHE A 224 22.74 13.61 13.11
C PHE A 224 22.17 12.74 14.23
N GLU A 225 22.41 11.44 14.23
CA GLU A 225 21.93 10.53 15.27
C GLU A 225 22.36 10.99 16.68
N GLY A 226 21.41 11.05 17.61
CA GLY A 226 21.67 11.40 19.01
C GLY A 226 21.97 12.89 19.28
N THR A 227 22.04 13.72 18.23
CA THR A 227 22.21 15.18 18.37
C THR A 227 20.96 15.85 18.96
N GLU A 228 21.13 17.06 19.51
CA GLU A 228 20.01 17.82 20.08
C GLU A 228 18.97 18.19 19.01
N ILE A 229 19.41 18.47 17.78
CA ILE A 229 18.48 18.77 16.68
C ILE A 229 17.67 17.52 16.30
N ALA A 230 18.29 16.34 16.25
CA ALA A 230 17.57 15.11 15.93
C ALA A 230 16.45 14.79 16.92
N ARG A 231 16.61 15.13 18.21
CA ARG A 231 15.57 14.92 19.25
C ARG A 231 14.28 15.72 18.99
N THR A 232 14.36 16.80 18.23
CA THR A 232 13.22 17.69 17.95
C THR A 232 12.69 17.57 16.53
N VAL A 233 13.37 16.83 15.66
CA VAL A 233 12.96 16.60 14.27
C VAL A 233 12.30 15.22 14.16
N TRP A 234 11.10 15.18 13.59
CA TRP A 234 10.25 13.99 13.52
C TRP A 234 9.73 13.72 12.10
N PRO A 235 10.53 13.20 11.15
CA PRO A 235 10.11 13.09 9.76
C PRO A 235 8.80 12.32 9.55
N ARG A 236 8.53 11.27 10.34
CA ARG A 236 7.24 10.54 10.30
C ARG A 236 6.02 11.34 10.79
N ARG A 237 6.20 12.48 11.44
CA ARG A 237 5.12 13.34 11.96
C ARG A 237 5.11 14.73 11.35
N THR A 238 6.16 15.09 10.62
CA THR A 238 6.25 16.36 9.89
C THR A 238 5.26 16.36 8.73
N PRO A 239 4.38 17.36 8.59
CA PRO A 239 3.48 17.48 7.44
C PRO A 239 4.24 17.45 6.10
N ILE A 240 3.64 16.83 5.09
CA ILE A 240 4.16 16.90 3.71
C ILE A 240 4.13 18.35 3.23
N ARG A 241 5.28 18.88 2.81
CA ARG A 241 5.36 20.24 2.25
C ARG A 241 4.71 20.30 0.86
N GLU A 242 5.23 19.56 -0.11
CA GLU A 242 4.62 19.48 -1.44
C GLU A 242 5.09 18.26 -2.24
N PHE A 243 4.15 17.50 -2.80
CA PHE A 243 4.41 16.51 -3.84
C PHE A 243 3.37 16.67 -4.95
N LYS A 244 3.77 17.29 -6.08
CA LYS A 244 2.82 17.74 -7.09
C LYS A 244 3.34 17.61 -8.52
N GLY A 245 2.49 17.11 -9.42
CA GLY A 245 2.75 17.11 -10.87
C GLY A 245 3.86 16.16 -11.31
N ASN A 246 4.32 15.28 -10.43
CA ASN A 246 5.40 14.35 -10.74
C ASN A 246 4.93 13.22 -11.67
N VAL A 247 5.86 12.64 -12.43
CA VAL A 247 5.64 11.49 -13.31
C VAL A 247 6.55 10.34 -12.91
N ALA A 248 6.02 9.12 -12.79
CA ALA A 248 6.80 7.92 -12.49
C ALA A 248 6.45 6.76 -13.41
N HIS A 249 7.36 6.35 -14.29
CA HIS A 249 7.06 5.27 -15.23
C HIS A 249 8.21 4.30 -15.50
N SER A 250 7.85 3.10 -15.96
CA SER A 250 8.83 2.06 -16.35
C SER A 250 9.73 1.59 -15.20
N ASN A 251 9.35 1.83 -13.94
CA ASN A 251 10.06 1.36 -12.76
C ASN A 251 9.56 -0.04 -12.33
N TYR A 252 10.10 -0.60 -11.24
CA TYR A 252 9.39 -1.67 -10.53
C TYR A 252 8.15 -1.10 -9.82
N ASP A 253 8.34 -0.17 -8.88
CA ASP A 253 7.28 0.61 -8.23
C ASP A 253 7.42 2.10 -8.60
N GLY A 254 6.31 2.75 -8.97
CA GLY A 254 6.32 4.16 -9.39
C GLY A 254 6.57 5.11 -8.22
N PHE A 255 5.73 5.04 -7.20
CA PHE A 255 5.87 5.78 -5.95
C PHE A 255 5.75 4.84 -4.74
N MET A 256 6.84 4.73 -3.97
CA MET A 256 6.93 3.98 -2.72
C MET A 256 6.91 4.94 -1.54
N PHE A 257 5.90 4.84 -0.69
CA PHE A 257 5.77 5.58 0.57
C PHE A 257 5.56 4.62 1.74
N ASP A 258 6.53 3.74 1.94
CA ASP A 258 6.57 2.75 3.02
C ASP A 258 8.05 2.33 3.16
N ARG A 259 8.32 1.25 3.90
CA ARG A 259 9.67 0.70 4.07
C ARG A 259 10.60 1.78 4.60
N ASN A 260 10.12 2.44 5.65
CA ASN A 260 10.82 3.51 6.34
C ASN A 260 12.18 3.02 6.83
N ILE A 261 13.20 3.83 6.60
CA ILE A 261 14.55 3.58 7.07
C ILE A 261 14.58 3.56 8.60
N ASN A 262 15.27 2.56 9.13
CA ASN A 262 15.58 2.39 10.54
C ASN A 262 16.90 3.09 10.87
N GLN A 263 17.16 3.30 12.16
CA GLN A 263 18.40 3.91 12.64
C GLN A 263 19.66 3.17 12.17
N ASP A 264 19.60 1.86 11.99
CA ASP A 264 20.68 1.02 11.46
C ASP A 264 20.78 0.99 9.92
N ASN A 265 20.09 1.92 9.23
CA ASN A 265 19.95 2.03 7.78
C ASN A 265 19.24 0.85 7.09
N THR A 266 18.78 -0.16 7.84
CA THR A 266 17.89 -1.18 7.29
C THR A 266 16.48 -0.62 7.10
N PHE A 267 15.61 -1.36 6.43
CA PHE A 267 14.22 -0.98 6.22
C PHE A 267 13.34 -2.22 6.13
N GLY A 268 12.04 -2.07 6.39
CA GLY A 268 11.12 -3.20 6.40
C GLY A 268 9.66 -2.80 6.30
N VAL A 269 8.80 -3.79 6.10
CA VAL A 269 7.37 -3.62 5.74
C VAL A 269 6.48 -3.26 6.94
N THR A 270 7.04 -3.15 8.15
CA THR A 270 6.25 -2.97 9.38
C THR A 270 6.84 -1.91 10.31
N GLY A 271 6.02 -1.00 10.83
CA GLY A 271 6.41 -0.08 11.89
C GLY A 271 5.57 1.20 11.94
N SER A 272 5.97 2.11 12.85
CA SER A 272 5.46 3.48 12.87
C SER A 272 5.64 4.10 11.48
N SER A 273 4.57 4.70 10.98
CA SER A 273 4.49 5.23 9.62
C SER A 273 4.03 6.69 9.64
N HIS A 274 4.02 7.32 8.47
CA HIS A 274 3.78 8.74 8.41
C HIS A 274 2.35 9.11 8.80
N ILE A 275 2.23 10.12 9.66
CA ILE A 275 0.99 10.80 10.00
C ILE A 275 1.36 12.25 10.27
N GLY A 276 1.04 13.17 9.37
CA GLY A 276 1.34 14.58 9.57
C GLY A 276 0.63 15.10 10.81
N LEU A 277 1.33 15.80 11.70
CA LEU A 277 0.78 16.38 12.93
C LEU A 277 1.06 17.89 12.98
N SER A 278 0.12 18.64 13.56
CA SER A 278 0.23 20.10 13.74
C SER A 278 1.41 20.49 14.64
N ASN A 279 1.76 19.65 15.60
CA ASN A 279 3.02 19.70 16.33
C ASN A 279 3.71 18.33 16.25
N PRO A 280 4.71 18.14 15.38
CA PRO A 280 5.38 16.85 15.21
C PRO A 280 5.99 16.27 16.50
N ALA A 281 6.37 17.12 17.46
CA ALA A 281 6.92 16.69 18.75
C ALA A 281 5.87 16.13 19.72
N ASP A 282 4.58 16.45 19.53
CA ASP A 282 3.48 15.93 20.33
C ASP A 282 2.69 14.87 19.53
N PRO A 283 2.82 13.56 19.85
CA PRO A 283 2.12 12.49 19.15
C PRO A 283 0.59 12.49 19.34
N ASN A 284 0.05 13.39 20.17
CA ASN A 284 -1.38 13.58 20.38
C ASN A 284 -1.92 14.88 19.79
N SER A 285 -1.06 15.70 19.16
CA SER A 285 -1.50 16.90 18.49
C SER A 285 -2.38 16.57 17.28
N GLN A 286 -3.11 17.56 16.79
CA GLN A 286 -4.10 17.36 15.73
C GLN A 286 -3.44 16.85 14.44
N PRO A 287 -4.01 15.82 13.77
CA PRO A 287 -3.51 15.36 12.50
C PRO A 287 -3.70 16.41 11.41
N VAL A 288 -2.74 16.47 10.49
CA VAL A 288 -2.72 17.33 9.31
C VAL A 288 -2.79 16.43 8.09
N VAL A 289 -3.80 16.65 7.24
CA VAL A 289 -3.98 15.88 6.01
C VAL A 289 -2.79 16.10 5.09
N ALA A 290 -2.17 15.00 4.64
CA ALA A 290 -1.15 15.05 3.60
C ALA A 290 -1.80 14.89 2.23
N VAL A 291 -1.50 15.80 1.31
CA VAL A 291 -2.08 15.78 -0.04
C VAL A 291 -0.99 15.55 -1.08
N PHE A 292 -1.17 14.51 -1.90
CA PHE A 292 -0.36 14.18 -3.07
C PHE A 292 -1.18 14.49 -4.32
N GLU A 293 -0.71 15.39 -5.16
CA GLU A 293 -1.51 15.94 -6.26
C GLU A 293 -0.92 15.66 -7.64
N ASN A 294 -1.77 15.33 -8.60
CA ASN A 294 -1.41 15.30 -10.03
C ASN A 294 -0.25 14.34 -10.37
N LEU A 295 -0.12 13.23 -9.64
CA LEU A 295 0.85 12.18 -9.98
C LEU A 295 0.36 11.40 -11.20
N THR A 296 1.18 11.34 -12.25
CA THR A 296 0.98 10.42 -13.37
C THR A 296 1.94 9.25 -13.22
N SER A 297 1.45 8.02 -13.14
CA SER A 297 2.30 6.85 -12.93
C SER A 297 1.87 5.67 -13.80
N TYR A 298 2.76 5.22 -14.69
CA TYR A 298 2.39 4.24 -15.69
C TYR A 298 3.48 3.24 -16.04
N LYS A 299 3.09 2.08 -16.58
CA LYS A 299 4.03 1.04 -17.06
C LYS A 299 5.03 0.58 -15.98
N ASN A 300 4.71 0.71 -14.70
CA ASN A 300 5.53 0.15 -13.63
C ASN A 300 5.25 -1.36 -13.51
N ARG A 301 6.29 -2.15 -13.24
CA ARG A 301 6.17 -3.61 -13.25
C ARG A 301 5.38 -4.17 -12.05
N ASN A 302 5.20 -3.37 -11.02
CA ASN A 302 4.41 -3.69 -9.84
C ASN A 302 3.34 -2.61 -9.58
N GLY A 303 3.57 -1.72 -8.62
CA GLY A 303 2.62 -0.70 -8.21
C GLY A 303 2.83 0.64 -8.90
N GLY A 304 1.74 1.32 -9.28
CA GLY A 304 1.78 2.75 -9.58
C GLY A 304 2.07 3.57 -8.32
N ILE A 305 1.37 3.23 -7.22
CA ILE A 305 1.55 3.78 -5.87
C ILE A 305 1.49 2.62 -4.87
N TRP A 306 2.48 2.56 -3.97
CA TRP A 306 2.44 1.83 -2.71
C TRP A 306 2.64 2.82 -1.57
N GLY A 307 1.77 2.83 -0.56
CA GLY A 307 1.93 3.72 0.58
C GLY A 307 1.58 3.10 1.94
N ARG A 308 2.01 3.75 3.01
CA ARG A 308 1.64 3.45 4.39
C ARG A 308 1.57 4.71 5.25
N GLY A 309 0.55 4.82 6.09
CA GLY A 309 0.35 5.95 7.00
C GLY A 309 -1.13 6.29 7.16
N GLU A 310 -1.45 7.50 7.61
CA GLU A 310 -2.83 7.91 7.89
C GLU A 310 -3.12 9.31 7.36
N MET A 311 -4.39 9.62 7.12
CA MET A 311 -4.84 10.95 6.66
C MET A 311 -4.18 11.39 5.35
N HIS A 312 -3.98 10.44 4.43
CA HIS A 312 -3.37 10.67 3.12
C HIS A 312 -4.42 10.82 2.03
N VAL A 313 -4.41 11.95 1.31
CA VAL A 313 -5.27 12.19 0.15
C VAL A 313 -4.43 12.19 -1.12
N PHE A 314 -4.77 11.30 -2.04
CA PHE A 314 -4.24 11.27 -3.40
C PHE A 314 -5.28 11.88 -4.33
N ARG A 315 -4.99 13.06 -4.86
CA ARG A 315 -5.92 13.83 -5.69
C ARG A 315 -5.45 13.89 -7.12
N ASN A 316 -6.37 13.63 -8.05
CA ASN A 316 -6.13 13.73 -9.49
C ASN A 316 -4.91 12.90 -9.93
N VAL A 317 -4.80 11.67 -9.41
CA VAL A 317 -3.77 10.74 -9.88
C VAL A 317 -4.23 10.07 -11.18
N LYS A 318 -3.27 9.82 -12.07
CA LYS A 318 -3.48 9.16 -13.36
C LYS A 318 -2.60 7.93 -13.42
N LEU A 319 -3.21 6.75 -13.25
CA LEU A 319 -2.48 5.49 -13.11
C LEU A 319 -2.81 4.55 -14.28
N ALA A 320 -1.81 4.18 -15.08
CA ALA A 320 -2.05 3.42 -16.33
C ALA A 320 -1.07 2.26 -16.54
N ASP A 321 -1.54 1.14 -17.09
CA ASP A 321 -0.70 -0.02 -17.46
C ASP A 321 0.19 -0.60 -16.34
N ASN A 322 -0.12 -0.31 -15.08
CA ASN A 322 0.56 -0.90 -13.92
C ASN A 322 -0.04 -2.29 -13.63
N ALA A 323 0.71 -3.18 -12.98
CA ALA A 323 0.13 -4.44 -12.50
C ALA A 323 -0.97 -4.15 -11.45
N ILE A 324 -0.66 -3.18 -10.59
CA ILE A 324 -1.51 -2.68 -9.51
C ILE A 324 -1.45 -1.16 -9.60
N GLY A 325 -2.57 -0.47 -9.75
CA GLY A 325 -2.57 0.99 -9.81
C GLY A 325 -2.23 1.61 -8.45
N TYR A 326 -2.99 1.26 -7.41
CA TYR A 326 -2.87 1.85 -6.08
C TYR A 326 -3.03 0.83 -4.97
N THR A 327 -2.08 0.82 -4.03
CA THR A 327 -2.11 0.10 -2.76
C THR A 327 -1.70 1.04 -1.65
N HIS A 328 -2.39 1.02 -0.52
CA HIS A 328 -2.02 1.82 0.64
C HIS A 328 -2.39 1.10 1.93
N ALA A 329 -1.60 1.24 2.98
CA ALA A 329 -1.76 0.52 4.23
C ALA A 329 -1.81 1.43 5.46
N SER A 330 -2.47 0.99 6.52
CA SER A 330 -2.49 1.72 7.80
C SER A 330 -1.12 1.72 8.49
N GLY A 331 -0.84 2.83 9.16
CA GLY A 331 0.29 3.01 10.08
C GLY A 331 -0.11 3.01 11.56
N ALA A 332 -1.40 3.18 11.87
CA ALA A 332 -1.91 3.40 13.21
C ALA A 332 -3.13 2.55 13.60
N GLY A 333 -3.51 1.56 12.77
CA GLY A 333 -4.52 0.57 13.10
C GLY A 333 -5.93 1.14 13.32
N GLY A 334 -6.37 2.06 12.47
CA GLY A 334 -7.71 2.66 12.54
C GLY A 334 -7.89 3.74 13.62
N ARG A 335 -6.80 4.33 14.15
CA ARG A 335 -6.89 5.43 15.14
C ARG A 335 -7.48 6.72 14.55
N TYR A 336 -7.37 6.91 13.24
CA TYR A 336 -7.74 8.14 12.54
C TYR A 336 -8.96 7.93 11.63
N ASP A 337 -9.53 9.02 11.12
CA ASP A 337 -10.77 8.99 10.34
C ASP A 337 -10.65 8.11 9.07
N TYR A 338 -9.47 8.10 8.46
CA TYR A 338 -9.13 7.22 7.35
C TYR A 338 -7.62 7.02 7.21
N THR A 339 -7.24 5.87 6.66
CA THR A 339 -5.89 5.54 6.21
C THR A 339 -5.54 6.38 4.97
N SER A 340 -6.34 6.24 3.91
CA SER A 340 -6.15 7.03 2.69
C SER A 340 -7.43 7.23 1.88
N GLN A 341 -7.42 8.29 1.07
CA GLN A 341 -8.47 8.60 0.10
C GLN A 341 -7.87 8.82 -1.28
N VAL A 342 -8.51 8.26 -2.31
CA VAL A 342 -8.23 8.57 -3.71
C VAL A 342 -9.41 9.35 -4.26
N VAL A 343 -9.16 10.56 -4.74
CA VAL A 343 -10.21 11.50 -5.16
C VAL A 343 -9.93 12.07 -6.54
N ASP A 344 -10.98 12.29 -7.33
CA ASP A 344 -10.92 12.99 -8.64
C ASP A 344 -9.93 12.35 -9.63
N SER A 345 -9.82 11.02 -9.65
CA SER A 345 -8.69 10.30 -10.26
C SER A 345 -9.07 9.41 -11.44
N LEU A 346 -8.06 8.96 -12.18
CA LEU A 346 -8.20 8.12 -13.37
C LEU A 346 -7.29 6.90 -13.29
N PHE A 347 -7.87 5.74 -13.57
CA PHE A 347 -7.16 4.45 -13.66
C PHE A 347 -7.42 3.82 -15.02
N VAL A 348 -6.38 3.40 -15.72
CA VAL A 348 -6.47 2.78 -17.05
C VAL A 348 -5.74 1.44 -17.03
N GLY A 349 -6.48 0.34 -17.18
CA GLY A 349 -5.90 -1.01 -17.17
C GLY A 349 -4.95 -1.23 -18.34
N GLU A 350 -5.40 -0.88 -19.54
CA GLU A 350 -4.62 -0.93 -20.76
C GLU A 350 -4.84 0.30 -21.64
N THR A 351 -3.76 1.02 -21.93
CA THR A 351 -3.71 2.11 -22.93
C THR A 351 -3.28 1.59 -24.29
N GLU A 352 -3.27 2.44 -25.32
CA GLU A 352 -2.65 2.14 -26.61
C GLU A 352 -1.12 2.23 -26.61
N ASN A 353 -0.49 2.61 -25.50
CA ASN A 353 0.95 2.50 -25.34
C ASN A 353 1.32 1.01 -25.21
N VAL A 354 1.83 0.40 -26.28
CA VAL A 354 2.21 -1.03 -26.26
C VAL A 354 3.55 -1.29 -25.57
N GLY A 355 4.32 -0.25 -25.23
CA GLY A 355 5.67 -0.39 -24.70
C GLY A 355 6.62 -1.10 -25.67
N ASN A 356 7.66 -1.74 -25.13
CA ASN A 356 8.65 -2.49 -25.90
C ASN A 356 8.60 -3.98 -25.50
N PRO A 357 7.80 -4.82 -26.19
CA PRO A 357 7.71 -6.26 -25.92
C PRO A 357 9.08 -6.96 -26.08
N ARG A 358 9.52 -7.70 -25.06
CA ARG A 358 10.82 -8.40 -25.06
C ARG A 358 10.68 -9.91 -24.89
N THR A 359 9.81 -10.37 -24.00
CA THR A 359 9.62 -11.82 -23.77
C THR A 359 8.77 -12.48 -24.86
N PRO A 360 8.82 -13.82 -25.03
CA PRO A 360 7.93 -14.53 -25.95
C PRO A 360 6.44 -14.25 -25.69
N GLU A 361 6.05 -14.14 -24.42
CA GLU A 361 4.68 -13.88 -23.99
C GLU A 361 4.26 -12.44 -24.33
N GLU A 362 5.13 -11.46 -24.07
CA GLU A 362 4.90 -10.07 -24.48
C GLU A 362 4.78 -9.93 -26.00
N LYS A 363 5.65 -10.61 -26.76
CA LYS A 363 5.62 -10.61 -28.23
C LYS A 363 4.34 -11.27 -28.78
N LYS A 364 3.92 -12.39 -28.18
CA LYS A 364 2.68 -13.08 -28.53
C LYS A 364 1.45 -12.20 -28.21
N TYR A 365 1.50 -11.47 -27.10
CA TYR A 365 0.42 -10.56 -26.71
C TYR A 365 0.42 -9.25 -27.52
N GLY A 366 1.57 -8.85 -28.07
CA GLY A 366 1.74 -7.63 -28.86
C GLY A 366 2.02 -6.38 -28.02
N ARG A 367 2.23 -6.52 -26.71
CA ARG A 367 2.58 -5.42 -25.80
C ARG A 367 3.38 -5.89 -24.59
N SER A 368 4.08 -4.97 -23.95
CA SER A 368 4.75 -5.20 -22.67
C SER A 368 3.74 -5.62 -21.60
N LEU A 369 4.09 -6.61 -20.78
CA LEU A 369 3.26 -7.10 -19.69
C LEU A 369 3.72 -6.46 -18.38
N PRO A 370 2.82 -5.98 -17.50
CA PRO A 370 3.25 -5.37 -16.25
C PRO A 370 4.08 -6.35 -15.40
N LYS A 371 3.74 -7.65 -15.36
CA LYS A 371 4.57 -8.70 -14.73
C LYS A 371 5.08 -9.74 -15.73
N PRO A 372 6.27 -9.57 -16.34
CA PRO A 372 6.81 -10.52 -17.31
C PRO A 372 7.03 -11.93 -16.77
N MET A 373 7.36 -12.07 -15.48
CA MET A 373 7.55 -13.38 -14.84
C MET A 373 6.24 -14.06 -14.45
N LEU A 374 5.13 -13.32 -14.43
CA LEU A 374 3.77 -13.82 -14.19
C LEU A 374 2.80 -13.22 -15.22
N PRO A 375 2.88 -13.65 -16.50
CA PRO A 375 2.05 -13.10 -17.58
C PRO A 375 0.55 -13.14 -17.29
N ASP A 376 0.11 -14.13 -16.50
CA ASP A 376 -1.27 -14.37 -16.11
C ASP A 376 -1.72 -13.64 -14.84
N PHE A 377 -0.87 -12.79 -14.24
CA PHE A 377 -1.19 -12.07 -13.01
C PHE A 377 -2.45 -11.18 -13.16
N PRO A 378 -3.47 -11.35 -12.32
CA PRO A 378 -4.69 -10.54 -12.38
C PRO A 378 -4.40 -9.07 -12.04
N ILE A 379 -4.52 -8.21 -13.04
CA ILE A 379 -4.25 -6.78 -12.86
C ILE A 379 -5.44 -6.08 -12.21
N ARG A 380 -5.17 -5.06 -11.40
CA ARG A 380 -6.22 -4.18 -10.88
C ARG A 380 -5.83 -2.71 -10.79
N GLY A 381 -6.84 -1.84 -10.86
CA GLY A 381 -6.65 -0.40 -10.72
C GLY A 381 -6.44 -0.01 -9.27
N TYR A 382 -7.42 -0.29 -8.43
CA TYR A 382 -7.39 0.02 -7.01
C TYR A 382 -7.49 -1.27 -6.20
N GLU A 383 -6.71 -1.37 -5.13
CA GLU A 383 -6.91 -2.41 -4.14
C GLU A 383 -7.02 -1.88 -2.71
N PHE A 384 -8.00 -2.39 -1.96
CA PHE A 384 -8.09 -2.16 -0.53
C PHE A 384 -7.06 -3.02 0.22
N TYR A 385 -6.40 -2.43 1.21
CA TYR A 385 -5.40 -3.12 2.03
C TYR A 385 -5.19 -2.42 3.39
N ASP A 386 -5.31 -3.14 4.51
CA ASP A 386 -4.98 -2.64 5.85
C ASP A 386 -5.80 -1.38 6.32
N TYR A 387 -6.97 -1.64 6.94
CA TYR A 387 -7.96 -0.69 7.51
C TYR A 387 -8.83 0.10 6.53
N ARG A 388 -8.97 1.43 6.71
CA ARG A 388 -10.09 2.26 6.20
C ARG A 388 -9.67 3.18 5.06
N HIS A 389 -10.29 3.03 3.90
CA HIS A 389 -9.99 3.76 2.68
C HIS A 389 -11.26 4.14 1.92
N ASP A 390 -11.19 5.25 1.20
CA ASP A 390 -12.29 5.70 0.33
C ASP A 390 -11.79 6.02 -1.09
N VAL A 391 -12.58 5.66 -2.10
CA VAL A 391 -12.37 6.03 -3.51
C VAL A 391 -13.53 6.88 -3.98
N VAL A 392 -13.27 8.14 -4.34
CA VAL A 392 -14.31 9.12 -4.63
C VAL A 392 -14.08 9.74 -6.02
N ASN A 393 -15.15 9.90 -6.79
CA ASN A 393 -15.12 10.58 -8.10
C ASN A 393 -13.99 10.07 -9.00
N THR A 394 -13.92 8.75 -9.19
CA THR A 394 -12.81 8.10 -9.88
C THR A 394 -13.30 7.29 -11.07
N THR A 395 -12.63 7.45 -12.21
CA THR A 395 -12.95 6.71 -13.44
C THR A 395 -11.95 5.58 -13.66
N PHE A 396 -12.47 4.38 -13.94
CA PHE A 396 -11.70 3.20 -14.33
C PHE A 396 -11.99 2.83 -15.78
N VAL A 397 -10.93 2.66 -16.57
CA VAL A 397 -11.00 2.40 -18.01
C VAL A 397 -10.23 1.14 -18.37
N ASN A 398 -10.76 0.31 -19.27
CA ASN A 398 -10.06 -0.84 -19.87
C ASN A 398 -9.53 -1.91 -18.88
N TYR A 399 -10.21 -2.15 -17.77
CA TYR A 399 -9.96 -3.34 -16.92
C TYR A 399 -10.80 -4.52 -17.41
N ALA A 400 -10.42 -5.10 -18.54
CA ALA A 400 -11.11 -6.23 -19.16
C ALA A 400 -10.18 -7.45 -19.23
N ASP A 401 -10.76 -8.64 -19.06
CA ASP A 401 -10.03 -9.89 -19.24
C ASP A 401 -9.54 -10.01 -20.70
N ASN A 402 -8.43 -10.71 -20.88
CA ASN A 402 -7.93 -11.08 -22.20
C ASN A 402 -7.55 -12.57 -22.23
N ALA A 403 -7.00 -13.03 -23.35
CA ALA A 403 -6.61 -14.44 -23.51
C ALA A 403 -5.46 -14.90 -22.60
N THR A 404 -4.79 -13.98 -21.90
CA THR A 404 -3.61 -14.24 -21.07
C THR A 404 -3.91 -14.09 -19.57
N ARG A 405 -4.71 -13.10 -19.18
CA ARG A 405 -4.95 -12.76 -17.77
C ARG A 405 -6.33 -12.17 -17.50
N GLU A 406 -6.72 -12.26 -16.24
CA GLU A 406 -7.89 -11.59 -15.69
C GLU A 406 -7.59 -10.12 -15.35
N ALA A 407 -8.62 -9.29 -15.30
CA ALA A 407 -8.53 -7.90 -14.86
C ALA A 407 -9.78 -7.47 -14.07
N GLY A 408 -9.61 -6.51 -13.16
CA GLY A 408 -10.70 -5.83 -12.46
C GLY A 408 -10.33 -4.40 -12.07
N ALA A 409 -11.29 -3.48 -12.07
CA ALA A 409 -11.03 -2.11 -11.68
C ALA A 409 -10.70 -2.00 -10.18
N ILE A 410 -11.50 -2.65 -9.33
CA ILE A 410 -11.35 -2.66 -7.87
C ILE A 410 -11.18 -4.08 -7.35
N SER A 411 -10.23 -4.29 -6.44
CA SER A 411 -10.02 -5.54 -5.72
C SER A 411 -9.48 -5.28 -4.30
N PHE A 412 -8.91 -6.31 -3.69
CA PHE A 412 -8.15 -6.25 -2.44
C PHE A 412 -6.72 -6.69 -2.73
N LEU A 413 -5.75 -6.30 -1.88
CA LEU A 413 -4.41 -6.88 -1.96
C LEU A 413 -4.55 -8.40 -1.94
N LEU A 414 -4.04 -9.06 -2.98
CA LEU A 414 -4.33 -10.46 -3.20
C LEU A 414 -3.85 -11.31 -2.03
N TYR A 415 -4.84 -11.93 -1.39
CA TYR A 415 -4.76 -12.88 -0.28
C TYR A 415 -4.25 -12.29 1.03
N THR A 416 -4.42 -10.98 1.18
CA THR A 416 -4.12 -10.28 2.42
C THR A 416 -4.78 -10.92 3.65
N SER A 417 -3.99 -10.98 4.72
CA SER A 417 -4.38 -11.38 6.06
C SER A 417 -4.56 -10.19 7.00
N PHE A 418 -4.18 -8.99 6.54
CA PHE A 418 -4.20 -7.77 7.33
C PHE A 418 -5.62 -7.25 7.49
N GLY A 419 -5.91 -6.64 8.65
CA GLY A 419 -7.27 -6.26 9.03
C GLY A 419 -7.92 -5.34 8.00
N MET A 420 -9.17 -5.62 7.64
CA MET A 420 -9.91 -4.82 6.66
C MET A 420 -11.23 -4.33 7.23
N SER A 421 -11.50 -3.04 7.09
CA SER A 421 -12.80 -2.49 7.45
C SER A 421 -13.83 -2.78 6.36
N SER A 422 -15.02 -3.24 6.76
CA SER A 422 -16.17 -3.31 5.85
C SER A 422 -16.70 -1.92 5.46
N ASN A 423 -16.28 -0.86 6.18
CA ASN A 423 -16.60 0.54 5.86
C ASN A 423 -15.71 1.15 4.77
N ASN A 424 -14.72 0.41 4.26
CA ASN A 424 -14.07 0.78 3.01
C ASN A 424 -15.12 1.13 1.98
N ALA A 425 -14.93 2.23 1.25
CA ALA A 425 -16.04 2.76 0.47
C ALA A 425 -15.66 3.30 -0.90
N VAL A 426 -16.66 3.30 -1.78
CA VAL A 426 -16.63 3.99 -3.06
C VAL A 426 -17.82 4.94 -3.20
N GLU A 427 -17.63 6.03 -3.93
CA GLU A 427 -18.67 6.98 -4.31
C GLU A 427 -18.31 7.65 -5.64
N LYS A 428 -19.30 7.91 -6.51
CA LYS A 428 -19.16 8.57 -7.81
C LYS A 428 -18.11 7.88 -8.69
N VAL A 429 -18.04 6.56 -8.63
CA VAL A 429 -17.11 5.79 -9.46
C VAL A 429 -17.72 5.49 -10.83
N LYS A 430 -16.90 5.58 -11.88
CA LYS A 430 -17.32 5.34 -13.26
C LYS A 430 -16.47 4.25 -13.88
N PHE A 431 -17.11 3.36 -14.66
CA PHE A 431 -16.43 2.26 -15.34
C PHE A 431 -16.67 2.34 -16.85
N VAL A 432 -15.59 2.37 -17.64
CA VAL A 432 -15.62 2.42 -19.11
C VAL A 432 -14.85 1.23 -19.66
N ASN A 433 -15.53 0.28 -20.30
CA ASN A 433 -14.91 -0.98 -20.75
C ASN A 433 -14.11 -1.67 -19.62
N ALA A 434 -14.67 -1.71 -18.42
CA ALA A 434 -14.00 -2.22 -17.24
C ALA A 434 -14.94 -3.14 -16.47
N LYS A 435 -14.42 -4.25 -15.98
CA LYS A 435 -15.04 -5.09 -14.95
C LYS A 435 -14.93 -4.31 -13.62
N PRO A 436 -16.03 -3.80 -13.03
CA PRO A 436 -15.96 -2.91 -11.88
C PRO A 436 -15.25 -3.48 -10.66
N VAL A 437 -15.50 -4.75 -10.36
CA VAL A 437 -14.89 -5.46 -9.25
C VAL A 437 -14.41 -6.81 -9.74
N HIS A 438 -13.28 -7.28 -9.22
CA HIS A 438 -12.87 -8.65 -9.42
C HIS A 438 -12.12 -9.23 -8.23
N PHE A 439 -12.61 -10.35 -7.71
CA PHE A 439 -11.89 -11.17 -6.73
C PHE A 439 -11.40 -12.44 -7.43
N PRO A 440 -10.16 -12.48 -7.95
CA PRO A 440 -9.64 -13.69 -8.59
C PRO A 440 -9.64 -14.87 -7.61
N ARG A 441 -9.80 -16.08 -8.15
CA ARG A 441 -9.69 -17.29 -7.33
C ARG A 441 -8.27 -17.41 -6.79
N MET A 442 -8.16 -17.90 -5.56
CA MET A 442 -6.89 -17.95 -4.87
C MET A 442 -5.90 -18.92 -5.54
N GLU A 443 -4.83 -18.38 -6.12
CA GLU A 443 -3.67 -19.11 -6.61
C GLU A 443 -2.40 -18.61 -5.92
N LEU A 444 -1.67 -19.49 -5.22
CA LEU A 444 -0.52 -19.11 -4.39
C LEU A 444 0.49 -18.20 -5.10
N LYS A 445 0.76 -18.44 -6.40
CA LYS A 445 1.70 -17.64 -7.20
C LYS A 445 1.34 -16.15 -7.29
N TRP A 446 0.06 -15.79 -7.19
CA TRP A 446 -0.37 -14.38 -7.27
C TRP A 446 -0.39 -13.68 -5.91
N GLY A 447 -0.24 -14.41 -4.81
CA GLY A 447 -0.33 -13.83 -3.47
C GLY A 447 0.79 -12.86 -3.19
N ASN A 448 0.45 -11.62 -2.85
CA ASN A 448 1.38 -10.63 -2.30
C ASN A 448 1.56 -10.84 -0.79
N ASP A 449 0.50 -11.31 -0.13
CA ASP A 449 0.50 -11.81 1.24
C ASP A 449 -0.22 -13.16 1.25
N ILE A 450 0.36 -14.17 1.88
CA ILE A 450 -0.25 -15.51 2.03
C ILE A 450 -0.15 -16.00 3.48
N SER A 451 0.15 -15.09 4.40
CA SER A 451 0.27 -15.41 5.82
C SER A 451 -1.11 -15.56 6.47
N ALA A 452 -1.15 -16.12 7.68
CA ALA A 452 -2.31 -16.00 8.57
C ALA A 452 -3.68 -16.40 7.94
N GLY A 453 -3.68 -17.36 7.02
CA GLY A 453 -4.89 -17.92 6.41
C GLY A 453 -5.64 -17.01 5.42
N SER A 454 -5.13 -15.80 5.12
CA SER A 454 -5.72 -14.85 4.16
C SER A 454 -7.17 -14.42 4.49
N TRP A 455 -7.52 -14.37 5.77
CA TRP A 455 -8.90 -14.17 6.22
C TRP A 455 -9.53 -12.86 5.75
N ALA A 456 -8.75 -11.79 5.67
CA ALA A 456 -9.24 -10.50 5.21
C ALA A 456 -9.64 -10.53 3.74
N TYR A 457 -8.88 -11.20 2.88
CA TYR A 457 -9.28 -11.45 1.48
C TYR A 457 -10.50 -12.36 1.38
N LYS A 458 -10.54 -13.46 2.13
CA LYS A 458 -11.67 -14.42 2.14
C LYS A 458 -12.97 -13.84 2.68
N THR A 459 -12.90 -12.66 3.28
CA THR A 459 -14.04 -11.90 3.78
C THR A 459 -14.08 -10.50 3.17
N ALA A 460 -13.47 -10.30 2.00
CA ALA A 460 -13.42 -9.01 1.34
C ALA A 460 -14.83 -8.42 1.18
N SER A 461 -14.99 -7.20 1.67
CA SER A 461 -16.22 -6.43 1.55
C SER A 461 -15.94 -4.94 1.61
N PHE A 462 -16.74 -4.16 0.89
CA PHE A 462 -16.69 -2.70 0.91
C PHE A 462 -18.05 -2.12 0.52
N ARG A 463 -18.30 -0.88 0.91
CA ARG A 463 -19.54 -0.13 0.72
C ARG A 463 -19.54 0.66 -0.57
N ASP A 464 -20.64 0.57 -1.30
CA ASP A 464 -21.01 1.49 -2.38
C ASP A 464 -22.00 2.52 -1.82
N ARG A 465 -21.52 3.74 -1.57
CA ARG A 465 -22.28 4.77 -0.85
C ARG A 465 -23.43 5.29 -1.68
N ASP A 466 -23.23 5.50 -2.97
CA ASP A 466 -24.19 6.16 -3.85
C ASP A 466 -24.87 5.22 -4.85
N GLY A 467 -24.45 3.96 -4.93
CA GLY A 467 -25.03 2.97 -5.82
C GLY A 467 -24.36 2.90 -7.18
N SER A 468 -23.15 3.44 -7.33
CA SER A 468 -22.37 3.41 -8.56
C SER A 468 -22.11 1.98 -9.11
N LEU A 469 -22.26 0.95 -8.28
CA LEU A 469 -22.11 -0.47 -8.64
C LEU A 469 -23.45 -1.20 -8.88
N GLY A 470 -24.58 -0.48 -8.83
CA GLY A 470 -25.82 -0.88 -9.50
C GLY A 470 -26.94 -1.46 -8.63
N LEU A 471 -26.86 -1.41 -7.30
CA LEU A 471 -27.96 -1.82 -6.41
C LEU A 471 -28.63 -0.69 -5.61
N GLY A 472 -28.23 0.55 -5.88
CA GLY A 472 -28.67 1.73 -5.16
C GLY A 472 -27.73 2.10 -4.01
N PRO A 473 -27.95 3.26 -3.39
CA PRO A 473 -27.09 3.79 -2.34
C PRO A 473 -27.04 2.86 -1.13
N ASN A 474 -25.92 2.91 -0.41
CA ASN A 474 -25.64 2.09 0.77
C ASN A 474 -25.80 0.59 0.51
N SER A 475 -25.31 0.14 -0.65
CA SER A 475 -25.12 -1.29 -0.92
C SER A 475 -23.68 -1.69 -0.60
N TYR A 476 -23.41 -2.98 -0.51
CA TYR A 476 -22.11 -3.53 -0.20
C TYR A 476 -21.71 -4.55 -1.25
N VAL A 477 -20.44 -4.56 -1.61
CA VAL A 477 -19.85 -5.62 -2.42
C VAL A 477 -19.21 -6.62 -1.47
N LEU A 478 -19.45 -7.92 -1.70
CA LEU A 478 -18.85 -9.01 -0.95
C LEU A 478 -18.25 -10.03 -1.90
N ILE A 479 -17.17 -10.69 -1.46
CA ILE A 479 -16.59 -11.82 -2.19
C ILE A 479 -17.61 -12.96 -2.39
N HIS A 480 -17.62 -13.50 -3.60
CA HIS A 480 -18.50 -14.57 -4.05
C HIS A 480 -17.82 -15.43 -5.12
N ASP A 481 -16.70 -16.06 -4.78
CA ASP A 481 -15.86 -16.86 -5.66
C ASP A 481 -16.19 -18.37 -5.65
N GLY A 482 -17.18 -18.77 -4.84
CA GLY A 482 -17.54 -20.15 -4.53
C GLY A 482 -17.04 -20.57 -3.13
N PRO A 483 -15.74 -20.86 -2.95
CA PRO A 483 -15.18 -21.31 -1.68
C PRO A 483 -15.31 -20.30 -0.53
N ASN A 484 -15.26 -19.00 -0.82
CA ASN A 484 -15.28 -17.92 0.17
C ASN A 484 -16.59 -17.13 0.14
N ASN A 485 -17.68 -17.73 -0.36
CA ASN A 485 -18.99 -17.07 -0.38
C ASN A 485 -19.38 -16.59 1.03
N SER A 486 -19.66 -15.30 1.16
CA SER A 486 -20.05 -14.71 2.44
C SER A 486 -21.42 -15.19 2.93
N VAL A 487 -21.56 -15.38 4.24
CA VAL A 487 -22.84 -15.70 4.92
C VAL A 487 -23.88 -14.61 4.75
N ALA A 488 -23.45 -13.37 4.56
CA ALA A 488 -24.32 -12.21 4.35
C ALA A 488 -24.97 -12.17 2.95
N VAL A 489 -24.60 -13.08 2.04
CA VAL A 489 -25.14 -13.14 0.67
C VAL A 489 -26.33 -14.09 0.58
N ASP A 490 -27.50 -13.55 0.22
CA ASP A 490 -28.67 -14.33 -0.19
C ASP A 490 -29.38 -13.70 -1.39
N ASN A 491 -30.30 -14.48 -1.98
CA ASN A 491 -30.97 -14.14 -3.22
C ASN A 491 -32.06 -13.06 -3.08
N GLU A 492 -32.46 -12.70 -1.85
CA GLU A 492 -33.49 -11.67 -1.61
C GLU A 492 -32.87 -10.27 -1.58
N ALA A 493 -31.70 -10.13 -0.95
CA ALA A 493 -31.03 -8.84 -0.77
C ALA A 493 -29.88 -8.58 -1.75
N CYS A 494 -29.40 -9.61 -2.46
CA CYS A 494 -28.17 -9.52 -3.27
C CYS A 494 -28.35 -9.87 -4.75
N GLN A 495 -27.54 -9.22 -5.58
CA GLN A 495 -27.30 -9.59 -6.96
C GLN A 495 -25.92 -10.21 -7.10
N VAL A 496 -25.86 -11.51 -7.43
CA VAL A 496 -24.61 -12.18 -7.74
C VAL A 496 -24.09 -11.71 -9.10
N LYS A 497 -22.85 -11.24 -9.12
CA LYS A 497 -22.12 -10.83 -10.32
C LYS A 497 -21.03 -11.88 -10.59
N ALA A 498 -21.42 -12.99 -11.22
CA ALA A 498 -20.53 -14.14 -11.41
C ALA A 498 -19.18 -13.78 -12.08
N LYS A 499 -19.18 -12.90 -13.08
CA LYS A 499 -17.94 -12.44 -13.74
C LYS A 499 -16.99 -11.66 -12.82
N TRP A 500 -17.49 -11.14 -11.71
CA TRP A 500 -16.71 -10.38 -10.72
C TRP A 500 -16.20 -11.28 -9.61
N ASN A 501 -16.69 -12.52 -9.51
CA ASN A 501 -16.60 -13.34 -8.30
C ASN A 501 -17.07 -12.56 -7.06
N ALA A 502 -18.13 -11.77 -7.21
CA ALA A 502 -18.65 -10.89 -6.18
C ALA A 502 -20.19 -10.90 -6.17
N ALA A 503 -20.76 -10.49 -5.04
CA ALA A 503 -22.17 -10.17 -4.91
C ALA A 503 -22.30 -8.72 -4.44
N VAL A 504 -23.25 -7.99 -5.02
CA VAL A 504 -23.66 -6.68 -4.50
C VAL A 504 -24.91 -6.92 -3.66
N CYS A 505 -24.97 -6.39 -2.45
CA CYS A 505 -26.02 -6.64 -1.47
C CYS A 505 -26.56 -5.34 -0.89
N ARG A 506 -27.87 -5.25 -0.68
CA ARG A 506 -28.48 -4.16 0.10
C ARG A 506 -28.45 -4.49 1.58
N GLY A 507 -28.50 -3.44 2.40
CA GLY A 507 -28.57 -3.53 3.85
C GLY A 507 -27.21 -3.31 4.49
N ASP A 508 -27.24 -3.18 5.81
CA ASP A 508 -26.08 -2.93 6.65
C ASP A 508 -25.24 -4.21 6.82
N ILE A 509 -23.97 -4.14 6.45
CA ILE A 509 -23.01 -5.25 6.48
C ILE A 509 -21.87 -4.88 7.41
N GLY A 510 -21.62 -5.75 8.38
CA GLY A 510 -20.50 -5.64 9.31
C GLY A 510 -19.79 -6.98 9.44
N ARG A 511 -19.13 -7.18 10.57
CA ARG A 511 -18.36 -8.39 10.87
C ARG A 511 -18.93 -9.14 12.06
N LEU A 512 -18.80 -10.47 12.02
CA LEU A 512 -19.11 -11.39 13.10
C LEU A 512 -17.89 -12.28 13.38
N SER A 513 -17.35 -12.21 14.60
CA SER A 513 -16.25 -13.03 15.11
C SER A 513 -16.71 -13.99 16.21
N PHE A 514 -16.08 -15.15 16.28
CA PHE A 514 -16.30 -16.22 17.28
C PHE A 514 -15.12 -16.40 18.25
N ILE A 515 -14.14 -15.49 18.19
CA ILE A 515 -13.00 -15.38 19.09
C ILE A 515 -12.87 -13.93 19.56
N ASP A 516 -12.37 -13.72 20.80
CA ASP A 516 -11.98 -12.53 21.62
C ASP A 516 -12.08 -11.08 21.05
N GLY A 517 -12.95 -10.86 20.07
CA GLY A 517 -13.11 -9.69 19.23
C GLY A 517 -11.87 -9.20 18.47
N ARG A 518 -10.81 -10.03 18.34
CA ARG A 518 -9.62 -9.71 17.54
C ARG A 518 -9.56 -10.43 16.20
N GLY A 519 -10.57 -11.23 15.85
CA GLY A 519 -10.56 -12.11 14.67
C GLY A 519 -10.34 -11.44 13.31
N PHE A 520 -10.48 -10.11 13.23
CA PHE A 520 -10.24 -9.30 12.03
C PHE A 520 -9.24 -8.17 12.23
N ALA A 521 -8.77 -7.95 13.45
CA ALA A 521 -7.81 -6.92 13.77
C ALA A 521 -6.40 -7.50 13.83
N PHE A 522 -5.40 -6.65 13.60
CA PHE A 522 -4.03 -6.93 13.98
C PHE A 522 -3.98 -7.45 15.44
N GLY A 523 -3.63 -8.72 15.64
CA GLY A 523 -3.42 -9.28 16.99
C GLY A 523 -3.83 -10.73 17.21
N ALA A 524 -4.84 -11.28 16.53
CA ALA A 524 -5.18 -12.70 16.65
C ALA A 524 -4.39 -13.61 15.69
N VAL A 525 -3.93 -13.06 14.56
CA VAL A 525 -3.31 -13.86 13.48
C VAL A 525 -1.97 -13.30 12.95
N GLY A 526 -1.67 -12.00 13.19
CA GLY A 526 -0.52 -11.31 12.56
C GLY A 526 0.71 -11.05 13.44
N ARG A 527 0.60 -11.15 14.76
CA ARG A 527 1.78 -11.18 15.66
C ARG A 527 1.73 -12.51 16.38
N GLY A 528 2.81 -13.29 16.36
CA GLY A 528 2.98 -14.48 17.19
C GLY A 528 3.02 -14.16 18.70
N ALA A 529 2.08 -13.35 19.18
CA ALA A 529 1.98 -12.79 20.51
C ALA A 529 0.51 -12.79 20.95
N SER A 530 -0.09 -13.97 21.00
CA SER A 530 -1.15 -14.29 21.96
C SER A 530 -0.94 -15.73 22.40
N SER A 531 -0.82 -15.94 23.70
CA SER A 531 -0.63 -17.23 24.37
C SER A 531 -1.88 -18.13 24.31
N GLY A 532 -2.53 -18.22 23.15
CA GLY A 532 -3.75 -19.01 22.90
C GLY A 532 -3.61 -19.92 21.67
N PRO A 533 -4.56 -20.86 21.46
CA PRO A 533 -4.59 -21.72 20.27
C PRO A 533 -4.60 -20.87 19.00
N ARG A 534 -3.90 -21.30 17.95
CA ARG A 534 -4.01 -20.59 16.67
C ARG A 534 -5.44 -20.77 16.14
N PRO A 535 -6.00 -19.77 15.44
CA PRO A 535 -7.39 -19.85 15.01
C PRO A 535 -7.70 -21.05 14.09
N GLU A 536 -6.70 -21.56 13.37
CA GLU A 536 -6.77 -22.79 12.58
C GLU A 536 -6.87 -24.09 13.41
N ASP A 537 -6.49 -24.05 14.69
CA ASP A 537 -6.51 -25.20 15.60
C ASP A 537 -7.85 -25.32 16.37
N LEU A 538 -8.73 -24.32 16.25
CA LEU A 538 -10.05 -24.33 16.88
C LEU A 538 -11.07 -25.14 16.06
N PRO A 539 -11.94 -25.94 16.70
CA PRO A 539 -13.06 -26.58 16.00
C PRO A 539 -13.88 -25.54 15.23
N PRO A 540 -14.30 -25.80 13.98
CA PRO A 540 -15.01 -24.80 13.18
C PRO A 540 -16.39 -24.48 13.78
N VAL A 541 -16.87 -23.27 13.51
CA VAL A 541 -18.25 -22.86 13.76
C VAL A 541 -19.04 -23.03 12.47
N LYS A 542 -19.98 -23.97 12.45
CA LYS A 542 -20.87 -24.22 11.31
C LYS A 542 -22.06 -23.28 11.39
N LEU A 543 -22.17 -22.40 10.40
CA LEU A 543 -23.27 -21.45 10.28
C LEU A 543 -24.24 -21.94 9.22
N SER A 544 -25.53 -21.99 9.57
CA SER A 544 -26.61 -22.34 8.64
C SER A 544 -27.55 -21.14 8.49
N HIS A 545 -27.65 -20.63 7.27
CA HIS A 545 -28.49 -19.47 6.92
C HIS A 545 -29.14 -19.69 5.55
N LYS A 546 -30.46 -19.49 5.46
CA LYS A 546 -31.27 -19.62 4.23
C LYS A 546 -30.96 -20.91 3.43
N GLY A 547 -30.81 -22.04 4.11
CA GLY A 547 -30.55 -23.35 3.51
C GLY A 547 -29.10 -23.60 3.05
N ARG A 548 -28.19 -22.67 3.31
CA ARG A 548 -26.74 -22.82 3.02
C ARG A 548 -25.98 -23.03 4.32
N GLN A 549 -24.89 -23.78 4.24
CA GLN A 549 -24.00 -24.05 5.37
C GLN A 549 -22.59 -23.52 5.09
N PHE A 550 -21.98 -22.92 6.09
CA PHE A 550 -20.65 -22.32 6.04
C PHE A 550 -19.81 -22.82 7.22
N SER A 551 -18.53 -23.09 6.99
CA SER A 551 -17.59 -23.54 8.04
C SER A 551 -16.61 -22.42 8.33
N ILE A 552 -16.77 -21.75 9.48
CA ILE A 552 -16.06 -20.52 9.82
C ILE A 552 -15.28 -20.74 11.14
N PRO A 553 -13.95 -20.84 11.12
CA PRO A 553 -13.18 -21.00 12.34
C PRO A 553 -13.00 -19.71 13.14
N VAL A 554 -13.01 -18.54 12.48
CA VAL A 554 -12.67 -17.27 13.12
C VAL A 554 -13.83 -16.28 13.08
N GLY A 555 -14.18 -15.84 11.89
CA GLY A 555 -15.25 -14.88 11.67
C GLY A 555 -15.64 -14.77 10.20
N THR A 556 -16.75 -14.09 9.95
CA THR A 556 -17.25 -13.78 8.60
C THR A 556 -17.87 -12.38 8.53
N ASN A 557 -18.32 -11.97 7.34
CA ASN A 557 -19.21 -10.81 7.19
C ASN A 557 -20.63 -11.22 7.56
N VAL A 558 -21.39 -10.31 8.14
CA VAL A 558 -22.78 -10.54 8.53
C VAL A 558 -23.65 -9.36 8.09
N ARG A 559 -24.90 -9.64 7.73
CA ARG A 559 -25.89 -8.60 7.43
C ARG A 559 -26.79 -8.36 8.65
N ALA A 560 -27.09 -7.11 8.94
CA ALA A 560 -28.08 -6.76 9.94
C ALA A 560 -29.44 -7.42 9.63
N GLY A 561 -30.16 -7.79 10.69
CA GLY A 561 -31.49 -8.38 10.61
C GLY A 561 -31.51 -9.87 10.28
N THR A 562 -30.37 -10.57 10.33
CA THR A 562 -30.31 -12.01 10.04
C THR A 562 -30.38 -12.88 11.29
N GLU A 563 -31.13 -13.97 11.20
CA GLU A 563 -31.07 -15.10 12.14
C GLU A 563 -30.20 -16.22 11.54
N ILE A 564 -29.25 -16.74 12.33
CA ILE A 564 -28.28 -17.75 11.90
C ILE A 564 -28.28 -18.88 12.91
N ARG A 565 -28.39 -20.12 12.42
CA ARG A 565 -28.19 -21.31 13.26
C ARG A 565 -26.70 -21.63 13.34
N VAL A 566 -26.23 -21.91 14.55
CA VAL A 566 -24.83 -22.13 14.88
C VAL A 566 -24.66 -23.52 15.49
N ASP A 567 -23.73 -24.30 14.93
CA ASP A 567 -23.36 -25.63 15.41
C ASP A 567 -21.82 -25.70 15.53
N THR A 568 -21.31 -26.18 16.66
CA THR A 568 -19.87 -26.29 16.90
C THR A 568 -19.57 -27.29 18.00
N GLU A 569 -18.39 -27.89 17.96
CA GLU A 569 -17.85 -28.73 19.03
C GLU A 569 -17.24 -27.91 20.17
N ARG A 570 -17.11 -26.58 20.01
CA ARG A 570 -16.64 -25.70 21.08
C ARG A 570 -17.56 -25.78 22.30
N THR A 571 -16.95 -25.70 23.49
CA THR A 571 -17.65 -25.62 24.78
C THR A 571 -17.92 -24.18 25.20
N GLU A 572 -17.16 -23.23 24.66
CA GLU A 572 -17.30 -21.79 24.86
C GLU A 572 -16.98 -21.02 23.56
N MET A 573 -17.58 -19.85 23.40
CA MET A 573 -17.29 -18.93 22.28
C MET A 573 -17.39 -17.47 22.72
N ASP A 574 -16.52 -16.63 22.14
CA ASP A 574 -16.59 -15.17 22.21
C ASP A 574 -17.33 -14.66 20.97
N LEU A 575 -18.57 -14.22 21.14
CA LEU A 575 -19.32 -13.59 20.05
C LEU A 575 -18.98 -12.11 20.01
N HIS A 576 -18.57 -11.60 18.85
CA HIS A 576 -18.33 -10.17 18.64
C HIS A 576 -18.91 -9.72 17.31
N VAL A 577 -19.73 -8.67 17.35
CA VAL A 577 -20.28 -8.01 16.18
C VAL A 577 -19.84 -6.56 16.18
N ASN A 578 -19.28 -6.10 15.07
CA ASN A 578 -18.82 -4.73 14.87
C ASN A 578 -19.05 -4.28 13.42
N GLU A 579 -18.86 -2.99 13.19
CA GLU A 579 -19.06 -2.33 11.88
C GLU A 579 -20.49 -2.38 11.35
N LEU A 580 -21.46 -2.64 12.23
CA LEU A 580 -22.88 -2.45 11.94
C LEU A 580 -23.35 -1.10 12.48
N ASP A 581 -24.32 -0.49 11.80
CA ASP A 581 -25.00 0.74 12.21
C ASP A 581 -25.64 0.61 13.60
N ALA A 582 -25.83 1.73 14.29
CA ALA A 582 -26.43 1.73 15.62
C ALA A 582 -27.85 1.16 15.61
N GLY A 583 -28.13 0.19 16.49
CA GLY A 583 -29.42 -0.49 16.56
C GLY A 583 -29.60 -1.65 15.58
N SER A 584 -28.68 -1.83 14.61
CA SER A 584 -28.62 -3.05 13.80
C SER A 584 -28.32 -4.26 14.68
N TRP A 585 -28.83 -5.41 14.28
CA TRP A 585 -28.77 -6.61 15.13
C TRP A 585 -28.56 -7.88 14.32
N VAL A 586 -28.07 -8.92 15.00
CA VAL A 586 -28.03 -10.30 14.50
C VAL A 586 -28.51 -11.26 15.60
N ILE A 587 -29.20 -12.33 15.20
CA ILE A 587 -29.63 -13.38 16.13
C ILE A 587 -28.91 -14.69 15.81
N LEU A 588 -28.34 -15.31 16.83
CA LEU A 588 -27.65 -16.59 16.74
C LEU A 588 -28.42 -17.64 17.55
N GLN A 589 -28.81 -18.74 16.93
CA GLN A 589 -29.34 -19.93 17.60
C GLN A 589 -28.21 -20.95 17.76
N ILE A 590 -27.68 -21.10 18.97
CA ILE A 590 -26.46 -21.87 19.26
C ILE A 590 -26.84 -23.19 19.91
N ALA A 591 -26.69 -24.29 19.17
CA ALA A 591 -27.08 -25.62 19.63
C ALA A 591 -26.25 -26.10 20.83
N GLY A 592 -26.92 -26.62 21.87
CA GLY A 592 -26.29 -27.20 23.05
C GLY A 592 -25.67 -26.21 24.05
N PHE A 593 -25.74 -24.90 23.78
CA PHE A 593 -25.29 -23.86 24.72
C PHE A 593 -26.40 -23.48 25.69
N THR A 594 -26.06 -23.06 26.91
CA THR A 594 -27.05 -22.70 27.94
C THR A 594 -26.76 -21.41 28.69
N LYS A 595 -25.55 -20.85 28.59
CA LYS A 595 -25.11 -19.68 29.36
C LYS A 595 -24.63 -18.55 28.46
N ALA A 596 -24.94 -17.32 28.87
CA ALA A 596 -24.34 -16.08 28.38
C ALA A 596 -23.78 -15.31 29.58
N ASP A 597 -22.64 -14.65 29.42
CA ASP A 597 -22.00 -13.86 30.48
C ASP A 597 -22.59 -12.45 30.65
N SER A 598 -23.38 -12.01 29.66
CA SER A 598 -23.88 -10.65 29.52
C SER A 598 -25.17 -10.63 28.68
N GLY A 599 -25.79 -9.45 28.59
CA GLY A 599 -27.08 -9.26 27.93
C GLY A 599 -28.28 -9.52 28.84
N THR A 600 -29.45 -9.04 28.44
CA THR A 600 -30.70 -9.20 29.19
C THR A 600 -31.32 -10.57 28.91
N ALA A 601 -31.57 -11.37 29.95
CA ALA A 601 -32.37 -12.59 29.82
C ALA A 601 -33.82 -12.24 29.49
N VAL A 602 -34.41 -12.93 28.52
CA VAL A 602 -35.82 -12.79 28.15
C VAL A 602 -36.53 -14.15 28.18
N ASP A 603 -37.85 -14.15 28.21
CA ASP A 603 -38.64 -15.36 28.49
C ASP A 603 -39.08 -16.16 27.26
N SER A 604 -38.87 -15.62 26.04
CA SER A 604 -39.18 -16.33 24.79
C SER A 604 -38.35 -15.81 23.60
N VAL A 605 -38.33 -16.57 22.49
CA VAL A 605 -37.70 -16.15 21.23
C VAL A 605 -38.42 -14.92 20.64
N GLU A 606 -39.73 -14.79 20.81
CA GLU A 606 -40.49 -13.61 20.39
C GLU A 606 -40.09 -12.37 21.20
N ALA A 607 -39.89 -12.51 22.51
CA ALA A 607 -39.36 -11.44 23.35
C ALA A 607 -37.94 -11.06 22.90
N LEU A 608 -37.10 -12.05 22.57
CA LEU A 608 -35.75 -11.82 22.04
C LEU A 608 -35.77 -11.03 20.73
N ARG A 609 -36.61 -11.41 19.78
CA ARG A 609 -36.77 -10.71 18.49
C ARG A 609 -37.18 -9.24 18.68
N LYS A 610 -38.05 -8.96 19.66
CA LYS A 610 -38.52 -7.60 19.99
C LYS A 610 -37.53 -6.79 20.83
N ALA A 611 -36.55 -7.41 21.48
CA ALA A 611 -35.58 -6.72 22.31
C ALA A 611 -34.80 -5.67 21.50
N THR A 612 -34.64 -4.47 22.05
CA THR A 612 -33.87 -3.37 21.43
C THR A 612 -32.43 -3.29 21.94
N THR A 613 -32.09 -4.14 22.91
CA THR A 613 -30.75 -4.27 23.48
C THR A 613 -30.26 -5.70 23.33
N THR A 614 -28.97 -5.90 23.54
CA THR A 614 -28.35 -7.23 23.56
C THR A 614 -29.01 -8.09 24.64
N ALA A 615 -29.48 -9.26 24.22
CA ALA A 615 -30.33 -10.13 25.03
C ALA A 615 -30.12 -11.61 24.67
N TYR A 616 -30.57 -12.51 25.53
CA TYR A 616 -30.51 -13.95 25.28
C TYR A 616 -31.75 -14.69 25.83
N TYR A 617 -32.07 -15.82 25.22
CA TYR A 617 -33.11 -16.75 25.63
C TYR A 617 -32.54 -18.17 25.66
N LYS A 618 -32.62 -18.84 26.82
CA LYS A 618 -32.25 -20.24 26.96
C LYS A 618 -33.46 -21.11 26.63
N ASP A 619 -33.42 -21.78 25.48
CA ASP A 619 -34.41 -22.76 25.06
C ASP A 619 -34.06 -24.15 25.62
N LYS A 620 -34.83 -25.19 25.30
CA LYS A 620 -34.58 -26.57 25.75
C LYS A 620 -33.19 -27.06 25.30
N ASP A 621 -32.90 -26.93 24.00
CA ASP A 621 -31.75 -27.56 23.34
C ASP A 621 -30.76 -26.54 22.71
N ALA A 622 -30.98 -25.23 22.92
CA ALA A 622 -30.16 -24.16 22.34
C ALA A 622 -30.17 -22.88 23.19
N LEU A 623 -29.13 -22.06 23.02
CA LEU A 623 -29.09 -20.68 23.46
C LEU A 623 -29.35 -19.76 22.27
N TRP A 624 -30.38 -18.94 22.35
CA TRP A 624 -30.65 -17.88 21.39
C TRP A 624 -30.04 -16.58 21.90
N VAL A 625 -29.22 -15.93 21.08
CA VAL A 625 -28.54 -14.68 21.43
C VAL A 625 -28.88 -13.63 20.40
N LYS A 626 -29.31 -12.45 20.84
CA LYS A 626 -29.44 -11.25 20.01
C LYS A 626 -28.33 -10.27 20.38
N LEU A 627 -27.47 -9.97 19.42
CA LEU A 627 -26.42 -8.95 19.54
C LEU A 627 -26.93 -7.69 18.85
N VAL A 628 -27.03 -6.59 19.59
CA VAL A 628 -27.44 -5.28 19.05
C VAL A 628 -26.20 -4.37 19.01
N SER A 629 -25.90 -3.84 17.83
CA SER A 629 -24.76 -2.96 17.61
C SER A 629 -24.99 -1.61 18.32
N PRO A 630 -24.00 -1.12 19.08
CA PRO A 630 -24.02 0.26 19.57
C PRO A 630 -23.73 1.30 18.47
N GLY A 631 -23.41 0.84 17.25
CA GLY A 631 -22.94 1.66 16.14
C GLY A 631 -21.43 1.55 15.96
N ASP A 632 -20.98 2.04 14.82
CA ASP A 632 -19.57 2.14 14.46
C ASP A 632 -19.18 3.61 14.27
N ASP A 633 -17.98 3.98 14.70
CA ASP A 633 -17.40 5.29 14.42
C ASP A 633 -16.82 5.37 12.99
N GLY A 634 -16.82 4.24 12.27
CA GLY A 634 -16.44 4.12 10.87
C GLY A 634 -14.93 4.01 10.66
N ARG A 635 -14.10 4.17 11.70
CA ARG A 635 -12.63 4.17 11.57
C ARG A 635 -12.06 2.77 11.36
N GLY A 636 -12.87 1.73 11.55
CA GLY A 636 -12.45 0.33 11.44
C GLY A 636 -11.47 -0.10 12.54
N ALA A 637 -11.41 0.65 13.65
CA ALA A 637 -10.50 0.38 14.76
C ALA A 637 -10.87 -0.92 15.51
N PRO A 638 -9.88 -1.65 16.07
CA PRO A 638 -10.17 -2.76 16.97
C PRO A 638 -10.85 -2.26 18.25
N GLY A 639 -12.00 -2.84 18.62
CA GLY A 639 -12.63 -2.59 19.93
C GLY A 639 -14.00 -1.91 19.93
N GLY A 640 -14.53 -1.52 18.76
CA GLY A 640 -15.94 -1.13 18.62
C GLY A 640 -16.90 -2.32 18.63
N GLY A 641 -18.21 -2.06 18.69
CA GLY A 641 -19.25 -3.09 18.59
C GLY A 641 -19.69 -3.74 19.92
N VAL A 642 -20.34 -4.90 19.83
CA VAL A 642 -20.92 -5.64 20.95
C VAL A 642 -20.30 -7.02 21.12
N ARG A 643 -19.96 -7.39 22.35
CA ARG A 643 -19.34 -8.68 22.71
C ARG A 643 -20.17 -9.44 23.73
N MET A 644 -20.18 -10.76 23.64
CA MET A 644 -20.81 -11.66 24.61
C MET A 644 -20.09 -13.01 24.61
N LYS A 645 -19.74 -13.54 25.79
CA LYS A 645 -19.29 -14.93 25.92
C LYS A 645 -20.46 -15.84 26.14
N VAL A 646 -20.42 -17.00 25.48
CA VAL A 646 -21.42 -18.04 25.61
C VAL A 646 -20.77 -19.39 25.90
N SER A 647 -21.45 -20.24 26.66
CA SER A 647 -20.96 -21.59 27.00
C SER A 647 -22.07 -22.63 27.17
N ARG A 648 -21.66 -23.90 27.13
CA ARG A 648 -22.52 -25.07 27.36
C ARG A 648 -23.04 -25.18 28.79
#